data_AF-A0AB74KGC0-F1
#
_entry.id   AF-A0AB74KGC0-F1
#
_cell.length_a   1.000
_cell.length_b   1.000
_cell.length_c   1.000
_cell.angle_alpha   90.00
_cell.angle_beta   90.00
_cell.angle_gamma   90.00
#
_symmetry.space_group_name_H-M   'P 1'
#
loop_
_entity.id
_entity.type
_entity.pdbx_description
1 polymer ?
#
loop_
_entity_poly.entity_id
_entity_poly.type
_entity_poly.pdbx_seq_one_letter_code
_entity_poly.pdbx_strand_id
1 'polypeptide(L)'
;MEQHIRLLALGFSYANKAKELATEIYAEPHKLAHYQRSCYLSILSYRASLEIQGLSPQQELNSRLGLGRALYDFTSDISDAEHVVSRGLSKASEDDSLDDYLFRFYELHINISASKNVKFAQSLLKRATKDAERKKRKEWIYHFNFLAAKYSTNPLNFLRTIVDLAKKNHDTSLHHLGLAEVARILANNSDWKGCGIVLKDLEMEINLLPDSNKPANEEAPDKMDEDIKQSSSTNERGLREYILVVFLVVKVIFSSHNADADTAKKRLEEVQHLIDETQDERYFEMSVNGCSDKVVYQAPTKSQLLDFSFVLSCMTCKDPVGTKPLSLLYSLKAIDLFNEDRREVYRYSTIQNIEKRNVQRVHMKLYILCSLTQVYIMRREMENAYKTLTEMVKLSREHSLTMKWAAWMLMLEGYYLQASNELEAAKVYYESVISLCGKKGDTFSNLFLTNKNSVQNLHNDEMEVAAKLSKLALEVGTNNAEHDRMKELNESSKLIQCSSSILAALRMVEGMLNKSIITRSKYLLSQSLTLSSKSNDNHIRAFLFALLSEAFNHSHEDQALKMIETGYALARKMGKVDQASSKSYGMPFLNLFYGKCIADHYKRNGMQSELNKQESLNQFYTKCCNRIASNGFDKSIEMK
;
A
#
# COMPACT_ATOMS: atom_id res chain seq x y z
N MET A 1 -35.70 38.23 -4.78
CA MET A 1 -34.35 37.98 -4.20
C MET A 1 -34.40 37.09 -2.97
N GLU A 2 -35.18 37.45 -1.93
CA GLU A 2 -35.27 36.66 -0.69
C GLU A 2 -35.68 35.19 -0.93
N GLN A 3 -36.66 34.95 -1.80
CA GLN A 3 -37.09 33.60 -2.18
C GLN A 3 -35.95 32.74 -2.78
N HIS A 4 -35.08 33.33 -3.60
CA HIS A 4 -33.94 32.63 -4.20
C HIS A 4 -32.92 32.19 -3.14
N ILE A 5 -32.59 33.08 -2.20
CA ILE A 5 -31.68 32.78 -1.09
C ILE A 5 -32.24 31.65 -0.22
N ARG A 6 -33.55 31.67 0.08
CA ARG A 6 -34.22 30.60 0.82
C ARG A 6 -34.15 29.25 0.09
N LEU A 7 -34.41 29.23 -1.22
CA LEU A 7 -34.33 28.00 -2.02
C LEU A 7 -32.90 27.45 -2.12
N LEU A 8 -31.90 28.32 -2.26
CA LEU A 8 -30.48 27.91 -2.21
C LEU A 8 -30.11 27.30 -0.85
N ALA A 9 -30.53 27.95 0.25
CA ALA A 9 -30.28 27.45 1.60
C ALA A 9 -30.97 26.10 1.85
N LEU A 10 -32.20 25.91 1.36
CA LEU A 10 -32.90 24.62 1.40
C LEU A 10 -32.18 23.56 0.56
N GLY A 11 -31.78 23.88 -0.67
CA GLY A 11 -31.03 22.98 -1.53
C GLY A 11 -29.75 22.48 -0.88
N PHE A 12 -29.00 23.38 -0.24
CA PHE A 12 -27.79 23.06 0.51
C PHE A 12 -28.08 22.24 1.78
N SER A 13 -29.09 22.64 2.56
CA SER A 13 -29.48 21.93 3.79
C SER A 13 -29.91 20.49 3.51
N TYR A 14 -30.73 20.26 2.48
CA TYR A 14 -31.13 18.91 2.09
C TYR A 14 -29.97 18.08 1.53
N ALA A 15 -29.03 18.69 0.81
CA ALA A 15 -27.83 17.99 0.35
C ALA A 15 -26.97 17.54 1.54
N ASN A 16 -26.78 18.38 2.56
CA ASN A 16 -26.05 18.01 3.77
C ASN A 16 -26.81 16.94 4.55
N LYS A 17 -28.14 17.04 4.65
CA LYS A 17 -28.95 16.02 5.31
C LYS A 17 -28.87 14.67 4.61
N ALA A 18 -28.86 14.66 3.28
CA ALA A 18 -28.63 13.43 2.51
C ALA A 18 -27.26 12.83 2.84
N LYS A 19 -26.20 13.64 2.91
CA LYS A 19 -24.85 13.14 3.25
C LYS A 19 -24.73 12.63 4.69
N GLU A 20 -25.45 13.23 5.65
CA GLU A 20 -25.57 12.68 7.01
C GLU A 20 -26.24 11.29 6.98
N LEU A 21 -27.41 11.21 6.34
CA LEU A 21 -28.18 9.96 6.24
C LEU A 21 -27.39 8.86 5.51
N ALA A 22 -26.55 9.21 4.53
CA ALA A 22 -25.72 8.26 3.80
C ALA A 22 -24.85 7.38 4.72
N THR A 23 -24.38 7.94 5.84
CA THR A 23 -23.58 7.21 6.84
C THR A 23 -24.39 6.21 7.65
N GLU A 24 -25.70 6.45 7.78
CA GLU A 24 -26.61 5.68 8.62
C GLU A 24 -27.27 4.52 7.85
N ILE A 25 -27.38 4.61 6.51
CA ILE A 25 -28.08 3.63 5.67
C ILE A 25 -27.57 2.21 5.85
N TYR A 26 -26.25 2.03 6.06
CA TYR A 26 -25.68 0.69 6.26
C TYR A 26 -26.12 0.04 7.58
N ALA A 27 -26.34 0.85 8.62
CA ALA A 27 -26.83 0.36 9.91
C ALA A 27 -28.36 0.28 9.93
N GLU A 28 -29.03 1.16 9.18
CA GLU A 28 -30.47 1.37 9.22
C GLU A 28 -31.04 1.45 7.79
N PRO A 29 -31.25 0.31 7.11
CA PRO A 29 -31.70 0.29 5.71
C PRO A 29 -33.02 1.04 5.46
N HIS A 30 -33.88 1.15 6.47
CA HIS A 30 -35.13 1.90 6.41
C HIS A 30 -34.93 3.41 6.19
N LYS A 31 -33.74 3.97 6.50
CA LYS A 31 -33.37 5.36 6.24
C LYS A 31 -33.08 5.66 4.77
N LEU A 32 -32.98 4.64 3.91
CA LEU A 32 -32.77 4.83 2.46
C LEU A 32 -33.85 5.71 1.82
N ALA A 33 -35.12 5.54 2.21
CA ALA A 33 -36.21 6.37 1.71
C ALA A 33 -36.05 7.85 2.11
N HIS A 34 -35.59 8.12 3.33
CA HIS A 34 -35.30 9.48 3.80
C HIS A 34 -34.12 10.10 3.05
N TYR A 35 -33.07 9.32 2.79
CA TYR A 35 -31.93 9.74 1.98
C TYR A 35 -32.38 10.15 0.58
N GLN A 36 -33.11 9.27 -0.12
CA GLN A 36 -33.63 9.53 -1.47
C GLN A 36 -34.53 10.77 -1.51
N ARG A 37 -35.39 10.94 -0.50
CA ARG A 37 -36.22 12.14 -0.37
C ARG A 37 -35.40 13.41 -0.20
N SER A 38 -34.38 13.41 0.66
CA SER A 38 -33.48 14.57 0.84
C SER A 38 -32.71 14.89 -0.44
N CYS A 39 -32.20 13.87 -1.15
CA CYS A 39 -31.56 14.05 -2.46
C CYS A 39 -32.51 14.73 -3.46
N TYR A 40 -33.74 14.22 -3.57
CA TYR A 40 -34.74 14.76 -4.49
C TYR A 40 -35.13 16.21 -4.15
N LEU A 41 -35.38 16.50 -2.87
CA LEU A 41 -35.72 17.86 -2.41
C LEU A 41 -34.56 18.85 -2.62
N SER A 42 -33.31 18.40 -2.49
CA SER A 42 -32.14 19.22 -2.82
C SER A 42 -32.15 19.62 -4.30
N ILE A 43 -32.31 18.65 -5.20
CA ILE A 43 -32.36 18.87 -6.66
C ILE A 43 -33.54 19.79 -7.04
N LEU A 44 -34.74 19.54 -6.49
CA LEU A 44 -35.91 20.39 -6.74
C LEU A 44 -35.70 21.82 -6.27
N SER A 45 -35.10 22.02 -5.10
CA SER A 45 -34.85 23.37 -4.55
C SER A 45 -33.93 24.17 -5.47
N TYR A 46 -32.87 23.57 -6.00
CA TYR A 46 -31.98 24.23 -6.95
C TYR A 46 -32.62 24.44 -8.34
N ARG A 47 -33.52 23.55 -8.79
CA ARG A 47 -34.30 23.77 -10.01
C ARG A 47 -35.26 24.95 -9.86
N ALA A 48 -36.03 24.97 -8.78
CA ALA A 48 -36.96 26.06 -8.48
C ALA A 48 -36.23 27.40 -8.29
N SER A 49 -34.99 27.40 -7.76
CA SER A 49 -34.22 28.64 -7.61
C SER A 49 -33.80 29.25 -8.95
N LEU A 50 -33.68 28.44 -10.01
CA LEU A 50 -33.38 28.86 -11.39
C LEU A 50 -34.62 29.35 -12.17
N GLU A 51 -35.83 29.01 -11.73
CA GLU A 51 -37.08 29.46 -12.37
C GLU A 51 -37.47 30.89 -11.98
N ILE A 52 -36.85 31.44 -10.92
CA ILE A 52 -37.05 32.82 -10.50
C ILE A 52 -36.53 33.77 -11.58
N GLN A 53 -37.36 34.71 -12.02
CA GLN A 53 -36.99 35.70 -13.02
C GLN A 53 -36.09 36.79 -12.44
N GLY A 54 -35.20 37.36 -13.27
CA GLY A 54 -34.37 38.51 -12.90
C GLY A 54 -33.22 38.19 -11.95
N LEU A 55 -32.69 36.96 -11.97
CA LEU A 55 -31.48 36.61 -11.21
C LEU A 55 -30.27 37.37 -11.74
N SER A 56 -29.39 37.78 -10.83
CA SER A 56 -28.06 38.23 -11.26
C SER A 56 -27.26 37.04 -11.83
N PRO A 57 -26.27 37.29 -12.72
CA PRO A 57 -25.43 36.21 -13.25
C PRO A 57 -24.81 35.34 -12.15
N GLN A 58 -24.34 35.94 -11.05
CA GLN A 58 -23.77 35.21 -9.92
C GLN A 58 -24.79 34.30 -9.21
N GLN A 59 -26.02 34.79 -9.02
CA GLN A 59 -27.11 34.01 -8.40
C GLN A 59 -27.51 32.81 -9.26
N GLU A 60 -27.62 33.02 -10.56
CA GLU A 60 -27.89 31.96 -11.53
C GLU A 60 -26.77 30.91 -11.51
N LEU A 61 -25.51 31.34 -11.59
CA LEU A 61 -24.34 30.45 -11.57
C LEU A 61 -24.23 29.65 -10.26
N ASN A 62 -24.50 30.26 -9.10
CA ASN A 62 -24.57 29.57 -7.82
C ASN A 62 -25.63 28.44 -7.84
N SER A 63 -26.83 28.74 -8.36
CA SER A 63 -27.90 27.74 -8.45
C SER A 63 -27.57 26.62 -9.44
N ARG A 64 -26.99 26.94 -10.60
CA ARG A 64 -26.54 25.95 -11.59
C ARG A 64 -25.42 25.07 -11.03
N LEU A 65 -24.47 25.63 -10.29
CA LEU A 65 -23.37 24.88 -9.68
C LEU A 65 -23.91 23.92 -8.60
N GLY A 66 -24.81 24.40 -7.75
CA GLY A 66 -25.50 23.57 -6.75
C GLY A 66 -26.31 22.44 -7.37
N LEU A 67 -27.10 22.75 -8.41
CA LEU A 67 -27.88 21.76 -9.17
C LEU A 67 -26.97 20.72 -9.85
N GLY A 68 -25.92 21.16 -10.54
CA GLY A 68 -24.98 20.28 -11.23
C GLY A 68 -24.29 19.31 -10.27
N ARG A 69 -23.86 19.80 -9.09
CA ARG A 69 -23.29 18.95 -8.03
C ARG A 69 -24.32 17.97 -7.47
N ALA A 70 -25.53 18.42 -7.15
CA ALA A 70 -26.57 17.55 -6.61
C ALA A 70 -26.98 16.46 -7.61
N LEU A 71 -27.09 16.78 -8.90
CA LEU A 71 -27.35 15.80 -9.96
C LEU A 71 -26.21 14.78 -10.06
N TYR A 72 -24.96 15.24 -10.06
CA TYR A 72 -23.80 14.34 -10.12
C TYR A 72 -23.68 13.44 -8.88
N ASP A 73 -23.87 13.99 -7.69
CA ASP A 73 -23.69 13.27 -6.41
C ASP A 73 -24.83 12.30 -6.11
N PHE A 74 -26.07 12.61 -6.53
CA PHE A 74 -27.27 11.90 -6.08
C PHE A 74 -28.04 11.16 -7.16
N THR A 75 -27.65 11.27 -8.43
CA THR A 75 -28.36 10.61 -9.54
C THR A 75 -27.42 9.75 -10.37
N SER A 76 -27.98 8.77 -11.07
CA SER A 76 -27.27 7.96 -12.05
C SER A 76 -27.25 8.61 -13.44
N ASP A 77 -28.14 9.57 -13.71
CA ASP A 77 -28.17 10.26 -15.00
C ASP A 77 -27.26 11.48 -15.00
N ILE A 78 -26.05 11.21 -15.44
CA ILE A 78 -24.98 12.20 -15.51
C ILE A 78 -25.23 13.22 -16.65
N SER A 79 -26.12 12.94 -17.61
CA SER A 79 -26.37 13.79 -18.78
C SER A 79 -27.05 15.11 -18.42
N ASP A 80 -28.00 15.08 -17.49
CA ASP A 80 -28.63 16.29 -16.93
C ASP A 80 -27.60 17.17 -16.21
N ALA A 81 -26.68 16.55 -15.45
CA ALA A 81 -25.58 17.26 -14.80
C ALA A 81 -24.65 17.93 -15.82
N GLU A 82 -24.22 17.20 -16.86
CA GLU A 82 -23.40 17.73 -17.96
C GLU A 82 -24.05 18.94 -18.64
N HIS A 83 -25.35 18.85 -18.92
CA HIS A 83 -26.10 19.91 -19.58
C HIS A 83 -26.23 21.17 -18.70
N VAL A 84 -26.56 21.02 -17.41
CA VAL A 84 -26.63 22.14 -16.47
C VAL A 84 -25.27 22.84 -16.33
N VAL A 85 -24.20 22.04 -16.20
CA VAL A 85 -22.83 22.51 -16.05
C VAL A 85 -22.31 23.19 -17.31
N SER A 86 -22.62 22.66 -18.49
CA SER A 86 -22.24 23.26 -19.78
C SER A 86 -22.90 24.63 -19.98
N ARG A 87 -24.19 24.78 -19.64
CA ARG A 87 -24.86 26.10 -19.66
C ARG A 87 -24.23 27.08 -18.67
N GLY A 88 -23.88 26.60 -17.47
CA GLY A 88 -23.17 27.39 -16.47
C GLY A 88 -21.80 27.87 -16.97
N LEU A 89 -21.05 27.01 -17.65
CA LEU A 89 -19.77 27.34 -18.26
C LEU A 89 -19.91 28.44 -19.32
N SER A 90 -20.88 28.31 -20.24
CA SER A 90 -21.16 29.33 -21.25
C SER A 90 -21.49 30.67 -20.60
N LYS A 91 -22.36 30.67 -19.59
CA LYS A 91 -22.77 31.89 -18.90
C LYS A 91 -21.62 32.55 -18.12
N ALA A 92 -20.80 31.77 -17.43
CA ALA A 92 -19.64 32.27 -16.71
C ALA A 92 -18.54 32.81 -17.63
N SER A 93 -18.49 32.38 -18.89
CA SER A 93 -17.52 32.88 -19.87
C SER A 93 -17.85 34.24 -20.48
N GLU A 94 -19.04 34.79 -20.21
CA GLU A 94 -19.50 36.08 -20.74
C GLU A 94 -18.85 37.29 -20.04
N ASP A 95 -18.38 37.12 -18.80
CA ASP A 95 -17.83 38.21 -17.97
C ASP A 95 -16.59 37.73 -17.19
N ASP A 96 -15.48 38.46 -17.33
CA ASP A 96 -14.22 38.18 -16.63
C ASP A 96 -14.35 38.29 -15.10
N SER A 97 -15.34 39.04 -14.59
CA SER A 97 -15.63 39.09 -13.15
C SER A 97 -16.12 37.75 -12.58
N LEU A 98 -16.54 36.82 -13.45
CA LEU A 98 -17.10 35.51 -13.11
C LEU A 98 -16.10 34.36 -13.31
N ASP A 99 -14.82 34.65 -13.48
CA ASP A 99 -13.77 33.66 -13.75
C ASP A 99 -13.71 32.51 -12.75
N ASP A 100 -13.95 32.77 -11.46
CA ASP A 100 -13.97 31.71 -10.46
C ASP A 100 -15.12 30.73 -10.65
N TYR A 101 -16.28 31.22 -11.11
CA TYR A 101 -17.37 30.33 -11.50
C TYR A 101 -17.00 29.53 -12.75
N LEU A 102 -16.38 30.17 -13.75
CA LEU A 102 -15.94 29.50 -14.96
C LEU A 102 -15.04 28.30 -14.63
N PHE A 103 -14.04 28.48 -13.77
CA PHE A 103 -13.13 27.41 -13.39
C PHE A 103 -13.77 26.32 -12.52
N ARG A 104 -14.73 26.66 -11.66
CA ARG A 104 -15.54 25.67 -10.92
C ARG A 104 -16.45 24.85 -11.82
N PHE A 105 -17.04 25.47 -12.84
CA PHE A 105 -17.79 24.75 -13.86
C PHE A 105 -16.86 23.84 -14.66
N TYR A 106 -15.64 24.27 -14.99
CA TYR A 106 -14.64 23.38 -15.58
C TYR A 106 -14.33 22.18 -14.68
N GLU A 107 -13.97 22.40 -13.42
CA GLU A 107 -13.69 21.33 -12.44
C GLU A 107 -14.84 20.31 -12.38
N LEU A 108 -16.06 20.80 -12.17
CA LEU A 108 -17.24 19.95 -12.08
C LEU A 108 -17.50 19.20 -13.39
N HIS A 109 -17.38 19.86 -14.54
CA HIS A 109 -17.55 19.23 -15.85
C HIS A 109 -16.50 18.15 -16.11
N ILE A 110 -15.25 18.39 -15.71
CA ILE A 110 -14.15 17.43 -15.82
C ILE A 110 -14.45 16.21 -14.95
N ASN A 111 -14.88 16.40 -13.70
CA ASN A 111 -15.21 15.30 -12.79
C ASN A 111 -16.38 14.46 -13.31
N ILE A 112 -17.44 15.14 -13.76
CA ILE A 112 -18.60 14.53 -14.42
C ILE A 112 -18.15 13.72 -15.65
N SER A 113 -17.42 14.36 -16.56
CA SER A 113 -16.95 13.75 -17.81
C SER A 113 -16.00 12.59 -17.57
N ALA A 114 -15.16 12.64 -16.54
CA ALA A 114 -14.19 11.58 -16.23
C ALA A 114 -14.88 10.27 -15.86
N SER A 115 -16.10 10.32 -15.31
CA SER A 115 -16.89 9.13 -15.02
C SER A 115 -17.42 8.42 -16.28
N LYS A 116 -17.66 9.16 -17.38
CA LYS A 116 -18.13 8.61 -18.67
C LYS A 116 -17.01 8.37 -19.68
N ASN A 117 -16.17 9.38 -19.90
CA ASN A 117 -15.15 9.43 -20.93
C ASN A 117 -13.92 10.25 -20.49
N VAL A 118 -12.90 9.52 -20.02
CA VAL A 118 -11.64 10.09 -19.53
C VAL A 118 -10.91 10.92 -20.62
N LYS A 119 -10.99 10.53 -21.90
CA LYS A 119 -10.34 11.29 -22.99
C LYS A 119 -10.99 12.67 -23.19
N PHE A 120 -12.32 12.74 -23.08
CA PHE A 120 -13.04 14.01 -23.15
C PHE A 120 -12.70 14.89 -21.94
N ALA A 121 -12.67 14.32 -20.73
CA ALA A 121 -12.26 15.03 -19.53
C ALA A 121 -10.82 15.60 -19.65
N GLN A 122 -9.89 14.85 -20.24
CA GLN A 122 -8.52 15.33 -20.53
C GLN A 122 -8.49 16.48 -21.55
N SER A 123 -9.38 16.49 -22.54
CA SER A 123 -9.52 17.61 -23.47
C SER A 123 -10.04 18.87 -22.77
N LEU A 124 -11.06 18.71 -21.92
CA LEU A 124 -11.58 19.80 -21.08
C LEU A 124 -10.52 20.34 -20.12
N LEU A 125 -9.73 19.48 -19.49
CA LEU A 125 -8.60 19.88 -18.64
C LEU A 125 -7.61 20.76 -19.39
N LYS A 126 -7.17 20.36 -20.59
CA LYS A 126 -6.25 21.17 -21.42
C LYS A 126 -6.84 22.54 -21.74
N ARG A 127 -8.15 22.62 -22.00
CA ARG A 127 -8.83 23.89 -22.25
C ARG A 127 -8.88 24.75 -20.98
N ALA A 128 -9.27 24.16 -19.85
CA ALA A 128 -9.34 24.84 -18.57
C ALA A 128 -7.98 25.40 -18.11
N THR A 129 -6.90 24.63 -18.29
CA THR A 129 -5.52 25.09 -18.00
C THR A 129 -5.14 26.28 -18.88
N LYS A 130 -5.40 26.23 -20.19
CA LYS A 130 -5.11 27.35 -21.11
C LYS A 130 -5.91 28.61 -20.76
N ASP A 131 -7.18 28.45 -20.39
CA ASP A 131 -8.00 29.58 -19.95
C ASP A 131 -7.47 30.19 -18.64
N ALA A 132 -7.03 29.36 -17.68
CA ALA A 132 -6.39 29.83 -16.45
C ALA A 132 -5.06 30.55 -16.72
N GLU A 133 -4.24 30.05 -17.64
CA GLU A 133 -3.00 30.71 -18.10
C GLU A 133 -3.28 32.07 -18.74
N ARG A 134 -4.23 32.13 -19.69
CA ARG A 134 -4.63 33.36 -20.38
C ARG A 134 -5.12 34.42 -19.39
N LYS A 135 -5.90 34.00 -18.39
CA LYS A 135 -6.45 34.85 -17.32
C LYS A 135 -5.47 35.07 -16.16
N LYS A 136 -4.25 34.53 -16.25
CA LYS A 136 -3.18 34.63 -15.24
C LYS A 136 -3.60 34.17 -13.84
N ARG A 137 -4.50 33.18 -13.75
CA ARG A 137 -4.99 32.61 -12.48
C ARG A 137 -4.15 31.41 -12.08
N LYS A 138 -3.00 31.67 -11.46
CA LYS A 138 -1.97 30.66 -11.14
C LYS A 138 -2.48 29.50 -10.30
N GLU A 139 -3.40 29.78 -9.40
CA GLU A 139 -3.93 28.82 -8.46
C GLU A 139 -4.79 27.76 -9.15
N TRP A 140 -5.58 28.19 -10.13
CA TRP A 140 -6.34 27.30 -11.00
C TRP A 140 -5.43 26.48 -11.92
N ILE A 141 -4.27 27.02 -12.32
CA ILE A 141 -3.25 26.24 -13.06
C ILE A 141 -2.77 25.07 -12.19
N TYR A 142 -2.43 25.30 -10.91
CA TYR A 142 -2.04 24.21 -10.00
C TYR A 142 -3.16 23.17 -9.86
N HIS A 143 -4.38 23.63 -9.57
CA HIS A 143 -5.52 22.75 -9.40
C HIS A 143 -5.80 21.89 -10.64
N PHE A 144 -5.82 22.47 -11.84
CA PHE A 144 -6.03 21.70 -13.07
C PHE A 144 -4.88 20.76 -13.39
N ASN A 145 -3.64 21.09 -13.04
CA ASN A 145 -2.53 20.13 -13.19
C ASN A 145 -2.63 18.96 -12.20
N PHE A 146 -3.08 19.19 -10.95
CA PHE A 146 -3.36 18.09 -10.01
C PHE A 146 -4.51 17.20 -10.50
N LEU A 147 -5.59 17.81 -11.00
CA LEU A 147 -6.69 17.06 -11.63
C LEU A 147 -6.23 16.31 -12.89
N ALA A 148 -5.37 16.93 -13.71
CA ALA A 148 -4.80 16.27 -14.87
C ALA A 148 -3.94 15.07 -14.47
N ALA A 149 -3.13 15.19 -13.41
CA ALA A 149 -2.38 14.05 -12.87
C ALA A 149 -3.33 12.92 -12.45
N LYS A 150 -4.43 13.23 -11.76
CA LYS A 150 -5.43 12.24 -11.33
C LYS A 150 -6.07 11.45 -12.47
N TYR A 151 -6.35 12.10 -13.61
CA TYR A 151 -7.05 11.49 -14.75
C TYR A 151 -6.12 11.12 -15.93
N SER A 152 -4.82 11.34 -15.81
CA SER A 152 -3.83 11.04 -16.85
C SER A 152 -3.28 9.63 -16.72
N THR A 153 -2.94 9.02 -17.86
CA THR A 153 -2.12 7.80 -17.90
C THR A 153 -0.65 8.08 -17.60
N ASN A 154 -0.21 9.33 -17.78
CA ASN A 154 1.13 9.81 -17.40
C ASN A 154 1.01 10.99 -16.43
N PRO A 155 0.77 10.74 -15.13
CA PRO A 155 0.65 11.77 -14.09
C PRO A 155 1.94 12.58 -13.87
N LEU A 156 3.12 12.00 -14.11
CA LEU A 156 4.41 12.59 -13.77
C LEU A 156 4.68 13.93 -14.47
N ASN A 157 4.27 14.07 -15.73
CA ASN A 157 4.50 15.31 -16.49
C ASN A 157 3.75 16.50 -15.87
N PHE A 158 2.51 16.29 -15.43
CA PHE A 158 1.70 17.33 -14.80
C PHE A 158 2.23 17.67 -13.40
N LEU A 159 2.62 16.67 -12.62
CA LEU A 159 3.20 16.90 -11.29
C LEU A 159 4.55 17.63 -11.37
N ARG A 160 5.42 17.32 -12.34
CA ARG A 160 6.67 18.06 -12.57
C ARG A 160 6.40 19.52 -12.95
N THR A 161 5.40 19.76 -13.79
CA THR A 161 4.96 21.11 -14.13
C THR A 161 4.53 21.90 -12.88
N ILE A 162 3.82 21.26 -11.95
CA ILE A 162 3.47 21.86 -10.65
C ILE A 162 4.73 22.19 -9.84
N VAL A 163 5.66 21.24 -9.71
CA VAL A 163 6.92 21.40 -8.98
C VAL A 163 7.70 22.60 -9.51
N ASP A 164 7.86 22.71 -10.84
CA ASP A 164 8.59 23.79 -11.50
C ASP A 164 7.88 25.15 -11.35
N LEU A 165 6.55 25.18 -11.55
CA LEU A 165 5.75 26.40 -11.39
C LEU A 165 5.76 26.89 -9.94
N ALA A 166 5.60 25.98 -8.96
CA ALA A 166 5.63 26.30 -7.53
C ALA A 166 7.01 26.83 -7.12
N LYS A 167 8.09 26.20 -7.62
CA LYS A 167 9.46 26.70 -7.38
C LYS A 167 9.68 28.10 -7.97
N LYS A 168 9.21 28.35 -9.19
CA LYS A 168 9.31 29.66 -9.85
C LYS A 168 8.50 30.75 -9.14
N ASN A 169 7.36 30.39 -8.54
CA ASN A 169 6.49 31.32 -7.83
C ASN A 169 6.83 31.44 -6.33
N HIS A 170 7.81 30.68 -5.82
CA HIS A 170 8.16 30.60 -4.41
C HIS A 170 7.04 30.02 -3.51
N ASP A 171 6.17 29.18 -4.07
CA ASP A 171 5.10 28.48 -3.34
C ASP A 171 5.63 27.18 -2.71
N THR A 172 6.42 27.29 -1.63
CA THR A 172 7.13 26.16 -0.98
C THR A 172 6.22 25.00 -0.61
N SER A 173 5.05 25.25 -0.04
CA SER A 173 4.11 24.18 0.34
C SER A 173 3.60 23.38 -0.87
N LEU A 174 3.32 24.05 -1.99
CA LEU A 174 2.91 23.38 -3.23
C LEU A 174 4.07 22.67 -3.92
N HIS A 175 5.28 23.23 -3.80
CA HIS A 175 6.49 22.58 -4.28
C HIS A 175 6.72 21.25 -3.56
N HIS A 176 6.69 21.25 -2.22
CA HIS A 176 6.82 20.03 -1.41
C HIS A 176 5.69 19.03 -1.67
N LEU A 177 4.44 19.49 -1.80
CA LEU A 177 3.31 18.62 -2.17
C LEU A 177 3.54 17.97 -3.55
N GLY A 178 3.98 18.76 -4.54
CA GLY A 178 4.32 18.26 -5.86
C GLY A 178 5.40 17.18 -5.81
N LEU A 179 6.49 17.41 -5.06
CA LEU A 179 7.56 16.42 -4.87
C LEU A 179 7.06 15.15 -4.17
N ALA A 180 6.25 15.28 -3.11
CA ALA A 180 5.69 14.14 -2.39
C ALA A 180 4.79 13.27 -3.30
N GLU A 181 3.93 13.90 -4.11
CA GLU A 181 3.09 13.20 -5.07
C GLU A 181 3.91 12.59 -6.22
N VAL A 182 4.97 13.26 -6.70
CA VAL A 182 5.91 12.67 -7.67
C VAL A 182 6.56 11.41 -7.09
N ALA A 183 7.07 11.46 -5.87
CA ALA A 183 7.67 10.30 -5.20
C ALA A 183 6.67 9.13 -5.08
N ARG A 184 5.42 9.43 -4.69
CA ARG A 184 4.34 8.44 -4.59
C ARG A 184 4.03 7.77 -5.92
N ILE A 185 3.93 8.55 -7.00
CA ILE A 185 3.66 8.03 -8.35
C ILE A 185 4.85 7.21 -8.87
N LEU A 186 6.08 7.65 -8.64
CA LEU A 186 7.28 6.90 -9.02
C LEU A 186 7.34 5.54 -8.31
N ALA A 187 7.07 5.51 -7.00
CA ALA A 187 6.97 4.27 -6.24
C ALA A 187 5.85 3.35 -6.78
N ASN A 188 4.67 3.89 -7.09
CA ASN A 188 3.56 3.14 -7.66
C ASN A 188 3.89 2.54 -9.05
N ASN A 189 4.73 3.21 -9.82
CA ASN A 189 5.18 2.75 -11.13
C ASN A 189 6.47 1.91 -11.06
N SER A 190 6.92 1.54 -9.87
CA SER A 190 8.17 0.80 -9.63
C SER A 190 9.44 1.49 -10.15
N ASP A 191 9.44 2.82 -10.32
CA ASP A 191 10.65 3.60 -10.61
C ASP A 191 11.34 4.01 -9.30
N TRP A 192 11.97 3.02 -8.65
CA TRP A 192 12.59 3.18 -7.35
C TRP A 192 13.80 4.11 -7.39
N LYS A 193 14.57 4.11 -8.49
CA LYS A 193 15.69 5.06 -8.69
C LYS A 193 15.19 6.50 -8.72
N GLY A 194 14.18 6.79 -9.53
CA GLY A 194 13.58 8.13 -9.58
C GLY A 194 12.98 8.53 -8.23
N CYS A 195 12.27 7.61 -7.58
CA CYS A 195 11.68 7.82 -6.26
C CYS A 195 12.75 8.22 -5.23
N GLY A 196 13.89 7.51 -5.19
CA GLY A 196 14.99 7.79 -4.27
C GLY A 196 15.60 9.18 -4.43
N ILE A 197 15.71 9.68 -5.67
CA ILE A 197 16.20 11.05 -5.94
C ILE A 197 15.22 12.08 -5.38
N VAL A 198 13.93 11.95 -5.72
CA VAL A 198 12.89 12.90 -5.29
C VAL A 198 12.71 12.89 -3.78
N LEU A 199 12.78 11.72 -3.13
CA LEU A 199 12.73 11.62 -1.68
C LEU A 199 13.91 12.33 -1.01
N LYS A 200 15.11 12.24 -1.59
CA LYS A 200 16.30 12.93 -1.07
C LYS A 200 16.15 14.44 -1.19
N ASP A 201 15.67 14.93 -2.33
CA ASP A 201 15.41 16.35 -2.55
C ASP A 201 14.38 16.88 -1.54
N LEU A 202 13.26 16.16 -1.38
CA LEU A 202 12.22 16.52 -0.43
C LEU A 202 12.70 16.47 1.04
N GLU A 203 13.54 15.49 1.39
CA GLU A 203 14.11 15.36 2.74
C GLU A 203 15.05 16.53 3.08
N MET A 204 15.82 17.03 2.10
CA MET A 204 16.65 18.23 2.26
C MET A 204 15.81 19.50 2.41
N GLU A 205 14.70 19.64 1.67
CA GLU A 205 13.90 20.87 1.68
C GLU A 205 12.98 21.00 2.90
N ILE A 206 12.40 19.91 3.40
CA ILE A 206 11.52 19.96 4.59
C ILE A 206 12.33 20.16 5.89
N ASN A 207 13.66 20.03 5.86
CA ASN A 207 14.53 20.06 7.04
C ASN A 207 14.13 19.02 8.10
N LEU A 208 13.67 17.83 7.69
CA LEU A 208 13.34 16.71 8.59
C LEU A 208 14.57 15.98 9.15
N LEU A 209 15.76 16.57 8.98
CA LEU A 209 16.88 16.28 9.83
C LEU A 209 16.75 17.20 11.06
N PRO A 210 16.18 16.74 12.19
CA PRO A 210 16.71 17.25 13.44
C PRO A 210 18.20 16.90 13.39
N ASP A 211 19.07 17.89 13.52
CA ASP A 211 20.48 17.64 13.83
C ASP A 211 20.49 16.79 15.11
N SER A 212 20.49 15.46 14.98
CA SER A 212 20.63 14.54 16.11
C SER A 212 22.01 14.63 16.76
N ASN A 213 22.82 15.59 16.31
CA ASN A 213 24.15 15.94 16.80
C ASN A 213 24.25 17.41 17.27
N LYS A 214 23.18 18.19 17.36
CA LYS A 214 23.24 19.46 18.12
C LYS A 214 23.04 19.13 19.60
N PRO A 215 24.09 19.21 20.43
CA PRO A 215 23.96 18.97 21.86
C PRO A 215 22.94 19.94 22.45
N ALA A 216 22.09 19.44 23.32
CA ALA A 216 20.97 20.14 23.96
C ALA A 216 21.39 21.19 25.01
N ASN A 217 22.46 21.94 24.75
CA ASN A 217 22.97 22.97 25.64
C ASN A 217 22.95 24.32 24.93
N GLU A 218 21.89 25.09 25.16
CA GLU A 218 21.93 26.54 25.39
C GLU A 218 20.49 27.02 25.64
N GLU A 219 20.08 26.95 26.91
CA GLU A 219 18.94 27.70 27.43
C GLU A 219 19.27 29.20 27.38
N ALA A 220 18.46 29.98 26.68
CA ALA A 220 18.34 31.41 26.92
C ALA A 220 16.86 31.72 27.19
N PRO A 221 16.49 32.17 28.40
CA PRO A 221 15.17 32.67 28.69
C PRO A 221 15.06 34.15 28.26
N ASP A 222 13.84 34.63 28.22
CA ASP A 222 13.43 36.02 28.03
C ASP A 222 13.47 36.58 26.61
N LYS A 223 12.32 36.47 25.94
CA LYS A 223 11.63 37.66 25.42
C LYS A 223 10.13 37.41 25.24
N MET A 224 9.36 38.10 26.08
CA MET A 224 7.95 38.42 25.90
C MET A 224 7.78 39.17 24.58
N ASP A 225 6.92 38.67 23.70
CA ASP A 225 6.09 39.44 22.76
C ASP A 225 5.05 38.47 22.17
N GLU A 226 4.07 38.12 23.01
CA GLU A 226 2.83 37.48 22.59
C GLU A 226 1.87 38.56 22.07
N ASP A 227 1.85 38.79 20.76
CA ASP A 227 0.67 39.31 20.05
C ASP A 227 0.87 39.19 18.52
N ILE A 228 0.90 37.96 18.01
CA ILE A 228 0.88 37.67 16.56
C ILE A 228 -0.30 36.76 16.23
N LYS A 229 -1.34 37.40 15.66
CA LYS A 229 -2.47 36.88 14.86
C LYS A 229 -2.45 35.35 14.58
N GLN A 230 -3.13 34.58 15.43
CA GLN A 230 -3.28 33.12 15.34
C GLN A 230 -4.21 32.59 14.22
N SER A 231 -4.78 33.42 13.34
CA SER A 231 -5.84 32.98 12.42
C SER A 231 -5.37 32.38 11.08
N SER A 232 -4.07 32.38 10.75
CA SER A 232 -3.54 31.77 9.52
C SER A 232 -2.73 30.48 9.72
N SER A 233 -2.37 30.11 10.96
CA SER A 233 -1.46 29.00 11.24
C SER A 233 -2.10 27.60 11.14
N THR A 234 -3.43 27.50 11.22
CA THR A 234 -4.13 26.20 11.24
C THR A 234 -4.16 25.51 9.87
N ASN A 235 -4.35 26.27 8.78
CA ASN A 235 -4.44 25.71 7.42
C ASN A 235 -3.07 25.22 6.91
N GLU A 236 -1.99 25.97 7.17
CA GLU A 236 -0.64 25.57 6.80
C GLU A 236 -0.19 24.31 7.55
N ARG A 237 -0.63 24.16 8.80
CA ARG A 237 -0.37 22.95 9.60
C ARG A 237 -0.96 21.69 8.95
N GLY A 238 -2.21 21.74 8.48
CA GLY A 238 -2.87 20.60 7.85
C GLY A 238 -2.18 20.13 6.56
N LEU A 239 -1.79 21.06 5.69
CA LEU A 239 -1.07 20.74 4.46
C LEU A 239 0.32 20.17 4.75
N ARG A 240 1.06 20.78 5.67
CA ARG A 240 2.38 20.29 6.08
C ARG A 240 2.30 18.86 6.60
N GLU A 241 1.35 18.56 7.48
CA GLU A 241 1.17 17.22 8.01
C GLU A 241 0.82 16.19 6.93
N TYR A 242 -0.05 16.53 5.97
CA TYR A 242 -0.33 15.64 4.83
C TYR A 242 0.93 15.34 4.02
N ILE A 243 1.73 16.37 3.70
CA ILE A 243 3.00 16.22 2.98
C ILE A 243 3.94 15.30 3.77
N LEU A 244 4.06 15.52 5.08
CA LEU A 244 4.88 14.71 5.98
C LEU A 244 4.42 13.26 5.99
N VAL A 245 3.12 12.99 6.12
CA VAL A 245 2.56 11.64 6.07
C VAL A 245 2.92 10.97 4.75
N VAL A 246 2.64 11.60 3.60
CA VAL A 246 2.92 11.00 2.28
C VAL A 246 4.42 10.73 2.13
N PHE A 247 5.26 11.70 2.47
CA PHE A 247 6.72 11.54 2.44
C PHE A 247 7.18 10.36 3.30
N LEU A 248 6.77 10.31 4.57
CA LEU A 248 7.21 9.27 5.50
C LEU A 248 6.71 7.89 5.06
N VAL A 249 5.45 7.76 4.64
CA VAL A 249 4.89 6.50 4.13
C VAL A 249 5.67 6.01 2.91
N VAL A 250 5.92 6.87 1.93
CA VAL A 250 6.69 6.50 0.73
C VAL A 250 8.14 6.16 1.10
N LYS A 251 8.74 6.90 2.05
CA LYS A 251 10.09 6.61 2.56
C LYS A 251 10.18 5.26 3.27
N VAL A 252 9.19 4.90 4.08
CA VAL A 252 9.11 3.57 4.74
C VAL A 252 9.06 2.45 3.70
N ILE A 253 8.22 2.61 2.67
CA ILE A 253 8.10 1.64 1.57
C ILE A 253 9.43 1.53 0.80
N PHE A 254 10.02 2.67 0.44
CA PHE A 254 11.30 2.75 -0.28
C PHE A 254 12.46 2.12 0.51
N SER A 255 12.58 2.45 1.81
CA SER A 255 13.62 1.88 2.68
C SER A 255 13.43 0.37 2.85
N SER A 256 12.19 -0.09 3.01
CA SER A 256 11.89 -1.53 3.07
C SER A 256 12.26 -2.25 1.77
N HIS A 257 11.98 -1.63 0.62
CA HIS A 257 12.34 -2.17 -0.70
C HIS A 257 13.86 -2.32 -0.87
N ASN A 258 14.63 -1.35 -0.36
CA ASN A 258 16.10 -1.31 -0.45
C ASN A 258 16.85 -2.05 0.68
N ALA A 259 16.14 -2.87 1.47
CA ALA A 259 16.72 -3.57 2.62
C ALA A 259 17.34 -2.63 3.67
N ASP A 260 16.78 -1.45 3.89
CA ASP A 260 17.17 -0.55 4.99
C ASP A 260 16.14 -0.63 6.11
N ALA A 261 16.17 -1.74 6.86
CA ALA A 261 15.19 -2.05 7.89
C ALA A 261 15.20 -1.05 9.05
N ASP A 262 16.38 -0.55 9.42
CA ASP A 262 16.54 0.41 10.53
C ASP A 262 15.90 1.76 10.18
N THR A 263 16.19 2.28 8.98
CA THR A 263 15.54 3.51 8.51
C THR A 263 14.04 3.31 8.34
N ALA A 264 13.60 2.19 7.78
CA ALA A 264 12.18 1.91 7.61
C ALA A 264 11.44 1.88 8.96
N LYS A 265 12.02 1.24 9.97
CA LYS A 265 11.45 1.16 11.32
C LYS A 265 11.41 2.54 11.99
N LYS A 266 12.50 3.30 11.94
CA LYS A 266 12.56 4.67 12.50
C LYS A 266 11.49 5.57 11.88
N ARG A 267 11.37 5.56 10.54
CA ARG A 267 10.36 6.37 9.85
C ARG A 267 8.94 5.89 10.11
N LEU A 268 8.72 4.58 10.35
CA LEU A 268 7.41 4.06 10.77
C LEU A 268 7.02 4.58 12.17
N GLU A 269 7.95 4.63 13.12
CA GLU A 269 7.72 5.21 14.44
C GLU A 269 7.35 6.70 14.33
N GLU A 270 7.99 7.45 13.44
CA GLU A 270 7.63 8.85 13.12
C GLU A 270 6.22 8.97 12.52
N VAL A 271 5.81 8.06 11.63
CA VAL A 271 4.44 8.01 11.10
C VAL A 271 3.43 7.78 12.23
N GLN A 272 3.70 6.82 13.12
CA GLN A 272 2.81 6.50 14.24
C GLN A 272 2.66 7.69 15.18
N HIS A 273 3.77 8.35 15.54
CA HIS A 273 3.75 9.57 16.34
C HIS A 273 2.90 10.68 15.68
N LEU A 274 3.10 10.91 14.38
CA LEU A 274 2.34 11.91 13.64
C LEU A 274 0.83 11.62 13.63
N ILE A 275 0.44 10.34 13.51
CA ILE A 275 -0.96 9.91 13.58
C ILE A 275 -1.54 10.13 14.97
N ASP A 276 -0.78 9.83 16.02
CA ASP A 276 -1.22 10.00 17.41
C ASP A 276 -1.48 11.48 17.73
N GLU A 277 -0.61 12.38 17.27
CA GLU A 277 -0.74 13.84 17.39
C GLU A 277 -1.85 14.45 16.50
N THR A 278 -2.25 13.74 15.44
CA THR A 278 -3.30 14.22 14.55
C THR A 278 -4.65 14.20 15.27
N GLN A 279 -5.27 15.37 15.42
CA GLN A 279 -6.66 15.51 15.87
C GLN A 279 -7.64 15.07 14.78
N ASP A 280 -8.78 14.53 15.19
CA ASP A 280 -9.82 14.05 14.27
C ASP A 280 -10.41 15.19 13.43
N GLU A 281 -10.48 14.96 12.11
CA GLU A 281 -11.02 15.83 11.05
C GLU A 281 -10.07 16.91 10.52
N ARG A 282 -9.22 16.54 9.54
CA ARG A 282 -8.52 17.52 8.70
C ARG A 282 -8.94 17.40 7.25
N TYR A 283 -9.67 18.41 6.80
CA TYR A 283 -9.63 18.81 5.41
C TYR A 283 -8.45 19.77 5.26
N PHE A 284 -7.60 19.58 4.26
CA PHE A 284 -6.64 20.63 3.95
C PHE A 284 -7.28 21.53 2.90
N GLU A 285 -7.55 22.75 3.32
CA GLU A 285 -8.08 23.77 2.44
C GLU A 285 -6.92 24.55 1.84
N MET A 286 -6.76 24.44 0.52
CA MET A 286 -5.87 25.31 -0.21
C MET A 286 -6.61 26.63 -0.43
N SER A 287 -6.26 27.65 0.36
CA SER A 287 -6.73 29.01 0.09
C SER A 287 -6.12 29.50 -1.20
N VAL A 288 -6.95 29.56 -2.23
CA VAL A 288 -6.62 30.13 -3.53
C VAL A 288 -6.90 31.61 -3.46
N ASN A 289 -5.85 32.44 -3.54
CA ASN A 289 -5.99 33.89 -3.51
C ASN A 289 -6.95 34.36 -4.62
N GLY A 290 -7.93 35.19 -4.24
CA GLY A 290 -8.92 35.75 -5.17
C GLY A 290 -10.16 34.89 -5.43
N CYS A 291 -10.28 33.68 -4.87
CA CYS A 291 -11.53 32.92 -4.87
C CYS A 291 -12.24 33.06 -3.52
N SER A 292 -13.55 33.28 -3.50
CA SER A 292 -14.30 33.37 -2.23
C SER A 292 -14.38 32.04 -1.47
N ASP A 293 -14.17 30.90 -2.15
CA ASP A 293 -14.07 29.59 -1.49
C ASP A 293 -12.75 28.90 -1.80
N LYS A 294 -12.21 28.21 -0.80
CA LYS A 294 -10.94 27.48 -0.87
C LYS A 294 -11.12 26.17 -1.62
N VAL A 295 -10.08 25.73 -2.34
CA VAL A 295 -10.06 24.38 -2.92
C VAL A 295 -9.79 23.40 -1.79
N VAL A 296 -10.80 22.60 -1.45
CA VAL A 296 -10.70 21.64 -0.35
C VAL A 296 -10.21 20.31 -0.88
N TYR A 297 -9.05 19.87 -0.42
CA TYR A 297 -8.59 18.51 -0.63
C TYR A 297 -8.86 17.70 0.62
N GLN A 298 -9.39 16.50 0.41
CA GLN A 298 -9.65 15.59 1.51
C GLN A 298 -8.37 14.85 1.88
N ALA A 299 -7.82 15.13 3.06
CA ALA A 299 -6.79 14.28 3.65
C ALA A 299 -7.42 12.97 4.15
N PRO A 300 -6.62 11.89 4.27
CA PRO A 300 -7.05 10.70 4.98
C PRO A 300 -7.44 11.03 6.43
N THR A 301 -8.49 10.38 6.93
CA THR A 301 -8.89 10.51 8.34
C THR A 301 -7.86 9.85 9.25
N LYS A 302 -7.83 10.19 10.55
CA LYS A 302 -6.94 9.52 11.53
C LYS A 302 -7.10 8.00 11.51
N SER A 303 -8.35 7.53 11.43
CA SER A 303 -8.66 6.10 11.34
C SER A 303 -8.09 5.46 10.07
N GLN A 304 -8.21 6.11 8.92
CA GLN A 304 -7.57 5.64 7.69
C GLN A 304 -6.04 5.61 7.81
N LEU A 305 -5.43 6.64 8.40
CA LEU A 305 -3.99 6.67 8.62
C LEU A 305 -3.55 5.56 9.57
N LEU A 306 -4.33 5.26 10.60
CA LEU A 306 -4.08 4.15 11.52
C LEU A 306 -4.16 2.80 10.80
N ASP A 307 -5.18 2.59 9.96
CA ASP A 307 -5.29 1.39 9.13
C ASP A 307 -4.07 1.23 8.21
N PHE A 308 -3.63 2.34 7.57
CA PHE A 308 -2.41 2.36 6.76
C PHE A 308 -1.16 2.06 7.59
N SER A 309 -1.03 2.58 8.81
CA SER A 309 0.15 2.36 9.65
C SER A 309 0.27 0.90 10.08
N PHE A 310 -0.84 0.20 10.29
CA PHE A 310 -0.83 -1.25 10.52
C PHE A 310 -0.38 -2.03 9.28
N VAL A 311 -0.86 -1.67 8.09
CA VAL A 311 -0.37 -2.27 6.83
C VAL A 311 1.14 -2.06 6.69
N LEU A 312 1.63 -0.84 6.93
CA LEU A 312 3.06 -0.55 6.90
C LEU A 312 3.85 -1.35 7.92
N SER A 313 3.33 -1.47 9.15
CA SER A 313 3.95 -2.27 10.22
C SER A 313 4.11 -3.74 9.81
N CYS A 314 3.11 -4.30 9.13
CA CYS A 314 3.17 -5.66 8.60
C CYS A 314 4.19 -5.78 7.44
N MET A 315 4.35 -4.74 6.63
CA MET A 315 5.32 -4.70 5.53
C MET A 315 6.76 -4.52 5.99
N THR A 316 7.00 -3.75 7.05
CA THR A 316 8.35 -3.48 7.59
C THR A 316 8.82 -4.59 8.52
N CYS A 317 7.92 -5.11 9.36
CA CYS A 317 8.24 -6.14 10.33
C CYS A 317 7.78 -7.48 9.77
N LYS A 318 8.51 -8.05 8.80
CA LYS A 318 8.16 -9.35 8.18
C LYS A 318 8.74 -10.57 8.89
N ASP A 319 9.69 -10.37 9.80
CA ASP A 319 10.45 -11.46 10.39
C ASP A 319 9.55 -12.40 11.21
N PRO A 320 9.49 -13.71 10.90
CA PRO A 320 8.72 -14.68 11.67
C PRO A 320 9.42 -15.17 12.95
N VAL A 321 10.66 -14.73 13.22
CA VAL A 321 11.49 -15.19 14.33
C VAL A 321 11.00 -14.62 15.67
N GLY A 322 10.91 -15.50 16.67
CA GLY A 322 10.53 -15.16 18.04
C GLY A 322 9.30 -15.93 18.52
N THR A 323 9.05 -15.86 19.82
CA THR A 323 7.86 -16.48 20.43
C THR A 323 6.58 -15.76 20.04
N LYS A 324 6.65 -14.42 19.94
CA LYS A 324 5.61 -13.53 19.44
C LYS A 324 6.26 -12.54 18.47
N PRO A 325 6.48 -12.92 17.20
CA PRO A 325 7.11 -12.02 16.25
C PRO A 325 6.24 -10.77 16.07
N LEU A 326 6.88 -9.61 15.93
CA LEU A 326 6.17 -8.33 15.80
C LEU A 326 5.22 -8.34 14.59
N SER A 327 5.62 -9.02 13.52
CA SER A 327 4.82 -9.28 12.31
C SER A 327 3.43 -9.83 12.64
N LEU A 328 3.40 -10.89 13.44
CA LEU A 328 2.19 -11.58 13.89
C LEU A 328 1.40 -10.71 14.86
N LEU A 329 2.07 -10.05 15.80
CA LEU A 329 1.41 -9.18 16.79
C LEU A 329 0.68 -8.01 16.13
N TYR A 330 1.34 -7.31 15.21
CA TYR A 330 0.74 -6.20 14.48
C TYR A 330 -0.39 -6.67 13.58
N SER A 331 -0.22 -7.79 12.89
CA SER A 331 -1.27 -8.34 12.02
C SER A 331 -2.52 -8.70 12.80
N LEU A 332 -2.38 -9.43 13.92
CA LEU A 332 -3.52 -9.82 14.76
C LEU A 332 -4.22 -8.61 15.36
N LYS A 333 -3.45 -7.67 15.95
CA LYS A 333 -4.01 -6.42 16.49
C LYS A 333 -4.74 -5.62 15.43
N ALA A 334 -4.22 -5.57 14.21
CA ALA A 334 -4.89 -4.92 13.11
C ALA A 334 -6.20 -5.64 12.76
N ILE A 335 -6.22 -6.97 12.62
CA ILE A 335 -7.46 -7.71 12.36
C ILE A 335 -8.52 -7.44 13.44
N ASP A 336 -8.13 -7.42 14.72
CA ASP A 336 -9.03 -7.06 15.81
C ASP A 336 -9.62 -5.65 15.60
N LEU A 337 -8.77 -4.68 15.26
CA LEU A 337 -9.16 -3.30 14.92
C LEU A 337 -10.14 -3.21 13.75
N PHE A 338 -9.92 -4.01 12.71
CA PHE A 338 -10.77 -4.04 11.53
C PHE A 338 -12.13 -4.69 11.82
N ASN A 339 -12.17 -5.62 12.78
CA ASN A 339 -13.39 -6.30 13.23
C ASN A 339 -14.19 -5.47 14.23
N GLU A 340 -13.58 -4.50 14.92
CA GLU A 340 -14.32 -3.48 15.66
C GLU A 340 -15.24 -2.72 14.68
N ASP A 341 -16.54 -2.60 15.02
CA ASP A 341 -17.51 -1.79 14.27
C ASP A 341 -17.20 -0.29 14.46
N ARG A 342 -16.10 0.13 13.84
CA ARG A 342 -15.73 1.53 13.68
C ARG A 342 -16.61 2.06 12.57
N ARG A 343 -17.81 2.48 12.98
CA ARG A 343 -18.60 3.43 12.21
C ARG A 343 -17.80 4.73 12.20
N GLU A 344 -16.85 4.81 11.28
CA GLU A 344 -16.24 6.07 10.95
C GLU A 344 -17.40 7.01 10.61
N VAL A 345 -17.52 8.09 11.39
CA VAL A 345 -18.51 9.12 11.10
C VAL A 345 -18.02 9.78 9.81
N TYR A 346 -18.46 9.25 8.68
CA TYR A 346 -18.17 9.80 7.35
C TYR A 346 -18.96 11.08 7.15
N ARG A 347 -18.68 12.11 7.95
CA ARG A 347 -19.37 13.38 7.86
C ARG A 347 -19.34 13.87 6.42
N TYR A 348 -20.52 14.21 5.91
CA TYR A 348 -20.70 14.85 4.62
C TYR A 348 -20.20 14.07 3.39
N SER A 349 -20.24 12.73 3.40
CA SER A 349 -19.88 11.90 2.23
C SER A 349 -21.12 11.36 1.51
N THR A 350 -21.05 11.19 0.18
CA THR A 350 -22.08 10.50 -0.61
C THR A 350 -21.99 8.99 -0.40
N ILE A 351 -23.09 8.25 -0.69
CA ILE A 351 -23.09 6.77 -0.61
C ILE A 351 -21.96 6.17 -1.44
N GLN A 352 -21.76 6.66 -2.68
CA GLN A 352 -20.69 6.19 -3.56
C GLN A 352 -19.28 6.36 -2.94
N ASN A 353 -19.04 7.48 -2.24
CA ASN A 353 -17.77 7.72 -1.57
C ASN A 353 -17.58 6.80 -0.36
N ILE A 354 -18.67 6.50 0.37
CA ILE A 354 -18.65 5.54 1.49
C ILE A 354 -18.35 4.13 0.95
N GLU A 355 -19.02 3.69 -0.12
CA GLU A 355 -18.74 2.41 -0.78
C GLU A 355 -17.28 2.29 -1.21
N LYS A 356 -16.76 3.35 -1.85
CA LYS A 356 -15.35 3.38 -2.27
C LYS A 356 -14.40 3.24 -1.08
N ARG A 357 -14.66 3.92 0.04
CA ARG A 357 -13.85 3.80 1.27
C ARG A 357 -13.98 2.42 1.91
N ASN A 358 -15.18 1.86 1.95
CA ASN A 358 -15.39 0.49 2.43
C ASN A 358 -14.57 -0.52 1.62
N VAL A 359 -14.59 -0.40 0.29
CA VAL A 359 -13.75 -1.23 -0.59
C VAL A 359 -12.26 -1.02 -0.32
N GLN A 360 -11.81 0.22 -0.09
CA GLN A 360 -10.41 0.50 0.30
C GLN A 360 -10.03 -0.13 1.65
N ARG A 361 -10.92 -0.05 2.64
CA ARG A 361 -10.74 -0.70 3.95
C ARG A 361 -10.64 -2.22 3.81
N VAL A 362 -11.47 -2.83 2.96
CA VAL A 362 -11.38 -4.26 2.64
C VAL A 362 -10.04 -4.60 1.98
N HIS A 363 -9.53 -3.77 1.06
CA HIS A 363 -8.19 -3.93 0.50
C HIS A 363 -7.11 -3.93 1.59
N MET A 364 -7.16 -3.00 2.56
CA MET A 364 -6.22 -2.97 3.68
C MET A 364 -6.29 -4.23 4.54
N LYS A 365 -7.51 -4.70 4.87
CA LYS A 365 -7.70 -5.97 5.60
C LYS A 365 -7.11 -7.15 4.83
N LEU A 366 -7.30 -7.21 3.51
CA LEU A 366 -6.70 -8.25 2.66
C LEU A 366 -5.15 -8.18 2.65
N TYR A 367 -4.54 -7.00 2.69
CA TYR A 367 -3.07 -6.88 2.83
C TYR A 367 -2.57 -7.43 4.16
N ILE A 368 -3.29 -7.15 5.26
CA ILE A 368 -2.95 -7.67 6.58
C ILE A 368 -3.11 -9.19 6.62
N LEU A 369 -4.23 -9.73 6.13
CA LEU A 369 -4.44 -11.17 6.06
C LEU A 369 -3.40 -11.88 5.17
N CYS A 370 -2.96 -11.21 4.09
CA CYS A 370 -1.88 -11.71 3.23
C CYS A 370 -0.57 -11.84 4.02
N SER A 371 -0.17 -10.77 4.74
CA SER A 371 1.03 -10.78 5.58
C SER A 371 0.93 -11.82 6.70
N LEU A 372 -0.23 -11.90 7.36
CA LEU A 372 -0.50 -12.87 8.42
C LEU A 372 -0.37 -14.32 7.91
N THR A 373 -0.95 -14.61 6.75
CA THR A 373 -0.83 -15.92 6.09
C THR A 373 0.62 -16.26 5.79
N GLN A 374 1.41 -15.31 5.27
CA GLN A 374 2.86 -15.51 5.03
C GLN A 374 3.59 -15.89 6.31
N VAL A 375 3.37 -15.14 7.39
CA VAL A 375 4.01 -15.41 8.68
C VAL A 375 3.63 -16.79 9.21
N TYR A 376 2.36 -17.18 9.11
CA TYR A 376 1.93 -18.52 9.50
C TYR A 376 2.59 -19.62 8.66
N ILE A 377 2.68 -19.45 7.34
CA ILE A 377 3.38 -20.41 6.46
C ILE A 377 4.86 -20.52 6.83
N MET A 378 5.54 -19.38 7.03
CA MET A 378 6.96 -19.35 7.40
C MET A 378 7.22 -20.01 8.75
N ARG A 379 6.25 -19.96 9.66
CA ARG A 379 6.27 -20.62 10.97
C ARG A 379 5.71 -22.05 10.94
N ARG A 380 5.28 -22.54 9.77
CA ARG A 380 4.59 -23.82 9.61
C ARG A 380 3.35 -23.99 10.50
N GLU A 381 2.65 -22.89 10.79
CA GLU A 381 1.36 -22.88 11.47
C GLU A 381 0.24 -23.11 10.44
N MET A 382 0.25 -24.27 9.79
CA MET A 382 -0.51 -24.54 8.56
C MET A 382 -2.04 -24.41 8.73
N GLU A 383 -2.58 -24.85 9.86
CA GLU A 383 -4.01 -24.70 10.19
C GLU A 383 -4.43 -23.22 10.23
N ASN A 384 -3.63 -22.38 10.90
CA ASN A 384 -3.87 -20.94 10.96
C ASN A 384 -3.69 -20.28 9.59
N ALA A 385 -2.69 -20.70 8.82
CA ALA A 385 -2.47 -20.23 7.45
C ALA A 385 -3.68 -20.53 6.56
N TYR A 386 -4.18 -21.77 6.59
CA TYR A 386 -5.34 -22.19 5.79
C TYR A 386 -6.62 -21.45 6.18
N LYS A 387 -6.89 -21.30 7.48
CA LYS A 387 -8.02 -20.52 7.98
C LYS A 387 -7.97 -19.06 7.51
N THR A 388 -6.79 -18.43 7.62
CA THR A 388 -6.58 -17.04 7.21
C THR A 388 -6.73 -16.88 5.69
N LEU A 389 -6.20 -17.82 4.91
CA LEU A 389 -6.33 -17.82 3.44
C LEU A 389 -7.78 -18.02 2.99
N THR A 390 -8.53 -18.88 3.69
CA THR A 390 -9.97 -19.07 3.45
C THR A 390 -10.76 -17.79 3.76
N GLU A 391 -10.42 -17.07 4.84
CA GLU A 391 -11.02 -15.77 5.14
C GLU A 391 -10.71 -14.74 4.04
N MET A 392 -9.48 -14.71 3.51
CA MET A 392 -9.14 -13.84 2.37
C MET A 392 -10.00 -14.15 1.15
N VAL A 393 -10.16 -15.43 0.80
CA VAL A 393 -10.98 -15.84 -0.34
C VAL A 393 -12.43 -15.41 -0.14
N LYS A 394 -13.00 -15.68 1.05
CA LYS A 394 -14.37 -15.29 1.41
C LYS A 394 -14.57 -13.77 1.28
N LEU A 395 -13.71 -12.99 1.94
CA LEU A 395 -13.79 -11.53 1.94
C LEU A 395 -13.61 -10.94 0.53
N SER A 396 -12.71 -11.51 -0.27
CA SER A 396 -12.52 -11.09 -1.66
C SER A 396 -13.76 -11.34 -2.52
N ARG A 397 -14.49 -12.43 -2.28
CA ARG A 397 -15.71 -12.78 -3.03
C ARG A 397 -16.88 -11.87 -2.63
N GLU A 398 -17.07 -11.66 -1.33
CA GLU A 398 -18.13 -10.79 -0.78
C GLU A 398 -18.07 -9.37 -1.33
N HIS A 399 -16.85 -8.86 -1.58
CA HIS A 399 -16.64 -7.50 -2.11
C HIS A 399 -16.29 -7.44 -3.60
N SER A 400 -16.42 -8.54 -4.35
CA SER A 400 -16.08 -8.60 -5.79
C SER A 400 -14.63 -8.19 -6.12
N LEU A 401 -13.70 -8.50 -5.21
CA LEU A 401 -12.27 -8.21 -5.31
C LEU A 401 -11.42 -9.42 -5.71
N THR A 402 -12.02 -10.60 -5.87
CA THR A 402 -11.31 -11.86 -6.16
C THR A 402 -10.33 -11.74 -7.32
N MET A 403 -10.72 -11.11 -8.43
CA MET A 403 -9.83 -10.98 -9.59
C MET A 403 -8.59 -10.15 -9.26
N LYS A 404 -8.75 -9.00 -8.60
CA LYS A 404 -7.63 -8.12 -8.21
C LYS A 404 -6.64 -8.79 -7.27
N TRP A 405 -7.12 -9.73 -6.45
CA TRP A 405 -6.32 -10.44 -5.45
C TRP A 405 -5.91 -11.85 -5.87
N ALA A 406 -6.32 -12.32 -7.06
CA ALA A 406 -6.14 -13.69 -7.49
C ALA A 406 -4.66 -14.10 -7.47
N ALA A 407 -3.78 -13.30 -8.06
CA ALA A 407 -2.36 -13.59 -8.08
C ALA A 407 -1.75 -13.75 -6.68
N TRP A 408 -2.11 -12.87 -5.73
CA TRP A 408 -1.65 -12.97 -4.34
C TRP A 408 -2.16 -14.23 -3.65
N MET A 409 -3.46 -14.53 -3.77
CA MET A 409 -4.05 -15.72 -3.16
C MET A 409 -3.46 -17.02 -3.73
N LEU A 410 -3.26 -17.09 -5.05
CA LEU A 410 -2.62 -18.22 -5.72
C LEU A 410 -1.16 -18.37 -5.30
N MET A 411 -0.44 -17.26 -5.13
CA MET A 411 0.94 -17.29 -4.65
C MET A 411 1.02 -17.85 -3.22
N LEU A 412 0.11 -17.43 -2.33
CA LEU A 412 0.03 -17.93 -0.95
C LEU A 412 -0.36 -19.40 -0.90
N GLU A 413 -1.30 -19.85 -1.74
CA GLU A 413 -1.66 -21.27 -1.88
C GLU A 413 -0.45 -22.09 -2.37
N GLY A 414 0.29 -21.58 -3.35
CA GLY A 414 1.55 -22.17 -3.80
C GLY A 414 2.57 -22.33 -2.66
N TYR A 415 2.77 -21.28 -1.86
CA TYR A 415 3.65 -21.33 -0.67
C TYR A 415 3.15 -22.33 0.38
N TYR A 416 1.84 -22.36 0.62
CA TYR A 416 1.20 -23.28 1.56
C TYR A 416 1.42 -24.74 1.13
N LEU A 417 1.18 -25.05 -0.14
CA LEU A 417 1.37 -26.39 -0.71
C LEU A 417 2.84 -26.79 -0.72
N GLN A 418 3.75 -25.87 -1.07
CA GLN A 418 5.18 -26.10 -0.98
C GLN A 418 5.62 -26.41 0.45
N ALA A 419 5.14 -25.65 1.44
CA ALA A 419 5.41 -25.91 2.85
C ALA A 419 4.82 -27.26 3.32
N SER A 420 3.71 -27.68 2.72
CA SER A 420 3.04 -28.97 2.94
C SER A 420 3.64 -30.15 2.14
N ASN A 421 4.73 -29.91 1.40
CA ASN A 421 5.40 -30.92 0.56
C ASN A 421 4.56 -31.41 -0.65
N GLU A 422 3.54 -30.65 -1.08
CA GLU A 422 2.76 -30.90 -2.29
C GLU A 422 3.38 -30.16 -3.49
N LEU A 423 4.59 -30.55 -3.89
CA LEU A 423 5.45 -29.76 -4.80
C LEU A 423 4.87 -29.57 -6.20
N GLU A 424 4.26 -30.61 -6.78
CA GLU A 424 3.67 -30.52 -8.13
C GLU A 424 2.44 -29.60 -8.14
N ALA A 425 1.61 -29.67 -7.11
CA ALA A 425 0.49 -28.74 -6.96
C ALA A 425 0.98 -27.29 -6.81
N ALA A 426 1.99 -27.06 -5.97
CA ALA A 426 2.60 -25.74 -5.79
C ALA A 426 3.12 -25.14 -7.10
N LYS A 427 3.76 -25.95 -7.96
CA LYS A 427 4.22 -25.52 -9.29
C LYS A 427 3.08 -25.00 -10.17
N VAL A 428 1.93 -25.69 -10.19
CA VAL A 428 0.75 -25.25 -10.97
C VAL A 428 0.26 -23.88 -10.52
N TYR A 429 0.27 -23.61 -9.21
CA TYR A 429 -0.08 -22.28 -8.69
C TYR A 429 0.92 -21.20 -9.11
N TYR A 430 2.23 -21.47 -9.05
CA TYR A 430 3.23 -20.52 -9.53
C TYR A 430 3.12 -20.25 -11.03
N GLU A 431 2.87 -21.27 -11.85
CA GLU A 431 2.62 -21.11 -13.29
C GLU A 431 1.37 -20.28 -13.57
N SER A 432 0.32 -20.46 -12.77
CA SER A 432 -0.90 -19.66 -12.85
C SER A 432 -0.61 -18.19 -12.53
N VAL A 433 0.19 -17.89 -11.51
CA VAL A 433 0.63 -16.52 -11.18
C VAL A 433 1.47 -15.92 -12.32
N ILE A 434 2.40 -16.68 -12.89
CA ILE A 434 3.21 -16.23 -14.04
C ILE A 434 2.32 -15.89 -15.23
N SER A 435 1.30 -16.71 -15.51
CA SER A 435 0.34 -16.45 -16.60
C SER A 435 -0.56 -15.24 -16.33
N LEU A 436 -0.91 -14.97 -15.07
CA LEU A 436 -1.77 -13.85 -14.68
C LEU A 436 -1.02 -12.52 -14.69
N CYS A 437 0.19 -12.48 -14.15
CA CYS A 437 0.96 -11.25 -13.98
C CYS A 437 1.87 -10.92 -15.17
N GLY A 438 2.20 -11.90 -16.02
CA GLY A 438 3.11 -11.69 -17.13
C GLY A 438 2.48 -11.07 -18.37
N LYS A 439 3.33 -10.69 -19.33
CA LYS A 439 2.94 -10.06 -20.61
C LYS A 439 1.95 -10.87 -21.45
N LYS A 440 1.73 -12.14 -21.14
CA LYS A 440 0.74 -13.03 -21.77
C LYS A 440 -0.66 -12.96 -21.13
N GLY A 441 -0.89 -12.02 -20.20
CA GLY A 441 -2.18 -11.79 -19.54
C GLY A 441 -3.36 -11.53 -20.50
N ASP A 442 -3.09 -11.19 -21.76
CA ASP A 442 -4.07 -11.14 -22.84
C ASP A 442 -4.84 -12.47 -23.00
N THR A 443 -4.21 -13.61 -22.73
CA THR A 443 -4.85 -14.94 -22.82
C THR A 443 -5.93 -15.11 -21.74
N PHE A 444 -5.66 -14.64 -20.52
CA PHE A 444 -6.61 -14.68 -19.41
C PHE A 444 -7.77 -13.69 -19.62
N SER A 445 -7.46 -12.53 -20.20
CA SER A 445 -8.44 -11.52 -20.60
C SER A 445 -9.44 -12.07 -21.61
N ASN A 446 -8.95 -12.87 -22.56
CA ASN A 446 -9.79 -13.54 -23.56
C ASN A 446 -10.68 -14.65 -22.94
N LEU A 447 -10.18 -15.36 -21.92
CA LEU A 447 -10.92 -16.46 -21.27
C LEU A 447 -12.03 -15.97 -20.32
N PHE A 448 -11.81 -14.86 -19.62
CA PHE A 448 -12.75 -14.35 -18.61
C PHE A 448 -13.62 -13.19 -19.09
N LEU A 449 -13.57 -12.85 -20.39
CA LEU A 449 -14.31 -11.73 -21.00
C LEU A 449 -14.17 -10.42 -20.19
N THR A 450 -13.03 -10.24 -19.52
CA THR A 450 -12.82 -9.09 -18.66
C THR A 450 -12.45 -7.88 -19.51
N ASN A 451 -13.03 -6.72 -19.19
CA ASN A 451 -12.74 -5.47 -19.88
C ASN A 451 -11.23 -5.20 -19.83
N LYS A 452 -10.59 -4.82 -20.97
CA LYS A 452 -9.14 -4.59 -21.06
C LYS A 452 -8.59 -3.66 -19.96
N ASN A 453 -9.40 -2.76 -19.44
CA ASN A 453 -9.03 -1.86 -18.34
C ASN A 453 -8.86 -2.57 -16.98
N SER A 454 -9.53 -3.70 -16.72
CA SER A 454 -9.34 -4.46 -15.48
C SER A 454 -8.04 -5.27 -15.47
N VAL A 455 -7.49 -5.58 -16.64
CA VAL A 455 -6.30 -6.43 -16.82
C VAL A 455 -5.02 -5.66 -16.50
N GLN A 456 -4.97 -4.37 -16.82
CA GLN A 456 -3.84 -3.49 -16.44
C GLN A 456 -3.62 -3.46 -14.92
N ASN A 457 -4.65 -3.73 -14.11
CA ASN A 457 -4.54 -3.79 -12.66
C ASN A 457 -3.96 -5.12 -12.12
N LEU A 458 -3.79 -6.14 -12.97
CA LEU A 458 -3.21 -7.44 -12.60
C LEU A 458 -1.73 -7.56 -12.96
N HIS A 459 -1.24 -6.66 -13.80
CA HIS A 459 0.16 -6.62 -14.21
C HIS A 459 1.04 -6.30 -13.01
N ASN A 460 1.86 -7.26 -12.60
CA ASN A 460 2.80 -7.10 -11.49
C ASN A 460 4.07 -7.89 -11.83
N ASP A 461 5.00 -7.19 -12.49
CA ASP A 461 6.25 -7.78 -12.96
C ASP A 461 7.09 -8.38 -11.81
N GLU A 462 7.07 -7.74 -10.63
CA GLU A 462 7.82 -8.23 -9.46
C GLU A 462 7.21 -9.54 -8.92
N MET A 463 5.88 -9.66 -8.91
CA MET A 463 5.18 -10.89 -8.57
C MET A 463 5.47 -12.01 -9.58
N GLU A 464 5.53 -11.70 -10.87
CA GLU A 464 5.92 -12.67 -11.90
C GLU A 464 7.35 -13.21 -11.63
N VAL A 465 8.30 -12.32 -11.33
CA VAL A 465 9.67 -12.70 -10.94
C VAL A 465 9.67 -13.55 -9.68
N ALA A 466 8.89 -13.19 -8.66
CA ALA A 466 8.77 -13.97 -7.43
C ALA A 466 8.20 -15.37 -7.68
N ALA A 467 7.21 -15.51 -8.55
CA ALA A 467 6.63 -16.80 -8.94
C ALA A 467 7.62 -17.66 -9.74
N LYS A 468 8.32 -17.06 -10.73
CA LYS A 468 9.41 -17.73 -11.46
C LYS A 468 10.52 -18.20 -10.54
N LEU A 469 10.93 -17.35 -9.59
CA LEU A 469 11.94 -17.69 -8.60
C LEU A 469 11.49 -18.83 -7.68
N SER A 470 10.24 -18.80 -7.22
CA SER A 470 9.69 -19.83 -6.33
C SER A 470 9.59 -21.19 -7.04
N LYS A 471 9.14 -21.19 -8.31
CA LYS A 471 9.16 -22.37 -9.17
C LYS A 471 10.59 -22.90 -9.39
N LEU A 472 11.54 -22.03 -9.71
CA LEU A 472 12.93 -22.42 -9.91
C LEU A 472 13.55 -22.98 -8.62
N ALA A 473 13.23 -22.40 -7.45
CA ALA A 473 13.69 -22.91 -6.16
C ALA A 473 13.20 -24.35 -5.89
N LEU A 474 11.95 -24.67 -6.27
CA LEU A 474 11.44 -26.05 -6.24
C LEU A 474 12.23 -26.97 -7.18
N GLU A 475 12.44 -26.54 -8.42
CA GLU A 475 13.19 -27.31 -9.41
C GLU A 475 14.63 -27.59 -8.92
N VAL A 476 15.29 -26.60 -8.32
CA VAL A 476 16.63 -26.75 -7.72
C VAL A 476 16.61 -27.75 -6.58
N GLY A 477 15.63 -27.65 -5.67
CA GLY A 477 15.46 -28.60 -4.57
C GLY A 477 15.25 -30.04 -5.03
N THR A 478 14.62 -30.22 -6.18
CA THR A 478 14.41 -31.54 -6.82
C THR A 478 15.52 -31.97 -7.78
N ASN A 479 16.60 -31.19 -7.93
CA ASN A 479 17.67 -31.38 -8.91
C ASN A 479 17.21 -31.42 -10.38
N ASN A 480 16.12 -30.72 -10.73
CA ASN A 480 15.55 -30.64 -12.08
C ASN A 480 15.74 -29.27 -12.76
N ALA A 481 16.54 -28.38 -12.18
CA ALA A 481 16.65 -27.00 -12.64
C ALA A 481 17.73 -26.79 -13.72
N GLU A 482 17.42 -25.90 -14.68
CA GLU A 482 18.30 -25.49 -15.77
C GLU A 482 18.97 -24.13 -15.46
N HIS A 483 20.27 -24.01 -15.73
CA HIS A 483 21.03 -22.78 -15.49
C HIS A 483 20.57 -21.58 -16.35
N ASP A 484 20.04 -21.79 -17.54
CA ASP A 484 19.68 -20.70 -18.44
C ASP A 484 18.44 -19.92 -17.97
N ARG A 485 17.49 -20.61 -17.33
CA ARG A 485 16.33 -19.96 -16.67
C ARG A 485 16.74 -18.95 -15.61
N MET A 486 17.82 -19.27 -14.88
CA MET A 486 18.39 -18.38 -13.86
C MET A 486 19.01 -17.11 -14.46
N LYS A 487 19.56 -17.17 -15.68
CA LYS A 487 20.09 -15.98 -16.39
C LYS A 487 18.96 -15.07 -16.82
N GLU A 488 17.91 -15.62 -17.45
CA GLU A 488 16.71 -14.87 -17.86
C GLU A 488 16.06 -14.16 -16.65
N LEU A 489 15.97 -14.86 -15.52
CA LEU A 489 15.39 -14.32 -14.30
C LEU A 489 16.25 -13.17 -13.72
N ASN A 490 17.58 -13.30 -13.76
CA ASN A 490 18.52 -12.24 -13.36
C ASN A 490 18.44 -10.98 -14.23
N GLU A 491 18.15 -11.13 -15.53
CA GLU A 491 17.97 -9.99 -16.44
C GLU A 491 16.62 -9.31 -16.17
N SER A 492 15.57 -10.11 -16.03
CA SER A 492 14.23 -9.62 -15.68
C SER A 492 14.24 -8.84 -14.37
N SER A 493 14.90 -9.36 -13.33
CA SER A 493 14.94 -8.71 -12.01
C SER A 493 15.67 -7.36 -12.02
N LYS A 494 16.67 -7.19 -12.90
CA LYS A 494 17.38 -5.91 -13.08
C LYS A 494 16.53 -4.87 -13.78
N LEU A 495 15.75 -5.28 -14.79
CA LEU A 495 14.85 -4.40 -15.53
C LEU A 495 13.72 -3.89 -14.63
N ILE A 496 13.17 -4.76 -13.79
CA ILE A 496 12.03 -4.47 -12.91
C ILE A 496 12.46 -3.74 -11.63
N GLN A 497 13.76 -3.76 -11.30
CA GLN A 497 14.29 -3.24 -10.03
C GLN A 497 13.61 -3.94 -8.84
N CYS A 498 13.69 -5.28 -8.78
CA CYS A 498 13.07 -6.04 -7.70
C CYS A 498 13.62 -5.67 -6.32
N SER A 499 12.79 -5.86 -5.30
CA SER A 499 13.15 -5.65 -3.90
C SER A 499 14.35 -6.47 -3.48
N SER A 500 15.05 -5.96 -2.47
CA SER A 500 16.27 -6.57 -1.96
C SER A 500 16.05 -7.98 -1.40
N SER A 501 14.87 -8.28 -0.86
CA SER A 501 14.52 -9.64 -0.39
C SER A 501 14.40 -10.63 -1.57
N ILE A 502 13.81 -10.21 -2.71
CA ILE A 502 13.78 -11.03 -3.93
C ILE A 502 15.20 -11.21 -4.47
N LEU A 503 16.01 -10.16 -4.50
CA LEU A 503 17.40 -10.26 -4.93
C LEU A 503 18.22 -11.18 -4.01
N ALA A 504 17.98 -11.17 -2.70
CA ALA A 504 18.60 -12.09 -1.75
C ALA A 504 18.23 -13.54 -2.10
N ALA A 505 16.93 -13.84 -2.26
CA ALA A 505 16.47 -15.17 -2.63
C ALA A 505 16.97 -15.61 -4.01
N LEU A 506 17.06 -14.69 -4.97
CA LEU A 506 17.61 -14.92 -6.30
C LEU A 506 19.08 -15.35 -6.23
N ARG A 507 19.91 -14.61 -5.48
CA ARG A 507 21.33 -14.96 -5.27
C ARG A 507 21.51 -16.26 -4.51
N MET A 508 20.60 -16.57 -3.59
CA MET A 508 20.59 -17.85 -2.87
C MET A 508 20.36 -19.02 -3.83
N VAL A 509 19.31 -18.95 -4.66
CA VAL A 509 19.00 -19.99 -5.67
C VAL A 509 20.12 -20.10 -6.70
N GLU A 510 20.69 -18.98 -7.16
CA GLU A 510 21.86 -19.00 -8.05
C GLU A 510 23.06 -19.70 -7.41
N GLY A 511 23.32 -19.42 -6.12
CA GLY A 511 24.39 -20.05 -5.36
C GLY A 511 24.21 -21.57 -5.25
N MET A 512 22.98 -22.03 -5.01
CA MET A 512 22.64 -23.46 -4.95
C MET A 512 22.83 -24.18 -6.29
N LEU A 513 22.47 -23.51 -7.40
CA LEU A 513 22.70 -24.03 -8.76
C LEU A 513 24.20 -24.17 -9.08
N ASN A 514 25.03 -23.25 -8.60
CA ASN A 514 26.47 -23.25 -8.84
C ASN A 514 27.26 -24.12 -7.84
N LYS A 515 26.64 -25.14 -7.24
CA LYS A 515 27.30 -26.00 -6.22
C LYS A 515 28.60 -26.66 -6.69
N SER A 516 28.75 -26.91 -7.99
CA SER A 516 29.97 -27.48 -8.59
C SER A 516 31.15 -26.48 -8.62
N ILE A 517 30.87 -25.17 -8.57
CA ILE A 517 31.87 -24.10 -8.58
C ILE A 517 31.86 -23.44 -7.20
N ILE A 518 32.54 -24.06 -6.24
CA ILE A 518 32.51 -23.70 -4.81
C ILE A 518 32.78 -22.21 -4.58
N THR A 519 33.76 -21.63 -5.27
CA THR A 519 34.11 -20.19 -5.14
C THR A 519 32.97 -19.27 -5.56
N ARG A 520 32.31 -19.58 -6.69
CA ARG A 520 31.16 -18.82 -7.19
C ARG A 520 29.95 -18.99 -6.26
N SER A 521 29.67 -20.22 -5.83
CA SER A 521 28.58 -20.51 -4.88
C SER A 521 28.75 -19.73 -3.57
N LYS A 522 29.94 -19.80 -2.95
CA LYS A 522 30.27 -19.03 -1.74
C LYS A 522 30.04 -17.53 -1.91
N TYR A 523 30.51 -16.97 -3.01
CA TYR A 523 30.35 -15.55 -3.31
C TYR A 523 28.87 -15.14 -3.40
N LEU A 524 28.06 -15.89 -4.16
CA LEU A 524 26.64 -15.60 -4.33
C LEU A 524 25.84 -15.76 -3.02
N LEU A 525 26.11 -16.81 -2.26
CA LEU A 525 25.48 -17.03 -0.95
C LEU A 525 25.88 -15.95 0.06
N SER A 526 27.11 -15.45 0.02
CA SER A 526 27.57 -14.34 0.88
C SER A 526 26.91 -13.01 0.51
N GLN A 527 26.68 -12.76 -0.79
CA GLN A 527 25.89 -11.62 -1.25
C GLN A 527 24.45 -11.71 -0.75
N SER A 528 23.83 -12.89 -0.86
CA SER A 528 22.48 -13.14 -0.33
C SER A 528 22.42 -12.90 1.19
N LEU A 529 23.44 -13.34 1.94
CA LEU A 529 23.53 -13.11 3.38
C LEU A 529 23.66 -11.62 3.71
N THR A 530 24.43 -10.87 2.91
CA THR A 530 24.57 -9.42 3.09
C THR A 530 23.23 -8.71 2.90
N LEU A 531 22.50 -9.04 1.83
CA LEU A 531 21.19 -8.45 1.54
C LEU A 531 20.17 -8.79 2.63
N SER A 532 20.06 -10.07 3.00
CA SER A 532 19.13 -10.53 4.04
C SER A 532 19.49 -10.02 5.45
N SER A 533 20.76 -9.75 5.73
CA SER A 533 21.18 -9.11 6.98
C SER A 533 20.77 -7.65 7.04
N LYS A 534 20.89 -6.92 5.93
CA LYS A 534 20.44 -5.52 5.83
C LYS A 534 18.92 -5.38 5.98
N SER A 535 18.15 -6.29 5.37
CA SER A 535 16.68 -6.32 5.51
C SER A 535 16.19 -6.94 6.82
N ASN A 536 17.09 -7.47 7.65
CA ASN A 536 16.75 -8.23 8.86
C ASN A 536 15.84 -9.45 8.58
N ASP A 537 16.01 -10.09 7.42
CA ASP A 537 15.27 -11.29 7.01
C ASP A 537 15.85 -12.55 7.68
N ASN A 538 15.66 -12.69 9.00
CA ASN A 538 16.27 -13.76 9.78
C ASN A 538 15.88 -15.19 9.35
N HIS A 539 14.70 -15.34 8.75
CA HIS A 539 14.26 -16.59 8.12
C HIS A 539 15.13 -17.01 6.93
N ILE A 540 15.49 -16.09 6.04
CA ILE A 540 16.42 -16.34 4.93
C ILE A 540 17.83 -16.57 5.49
N ARG A 541 18.26 -15.76 6.46
CA ARG A 541 19.59 -15.87 7.07
C ARG A 541 19.84 -17.24 7.69
N ALA A 542 18.85 -17.79 8.41
CA ALA A 542 18.96 -19.15 8.93
C ALA A 542 19.26 -20.11 7.77
N PHE A 543 18.42 -20.16 6.74
CA PHE A 543 18.69 -21.07 5.62
C PHE A 543 20.04 -20.84 4.94
N LEU A 544 20.48 -19.59 4.76
CA LEU A 544 21.78 -19.26 4.19
C LEU A 544 22.96 -19.74 5.05
N PHE A 545 22.86 -19.70 6.37
CA PHE A 545 23.91 -20.24 7.23
C PHE A 545 24.07 -21.75 7.07
N ALA A 546 22.98 -22.49 6.80
CA ALA A 546 23.08 -23.91 6.48
C ALA A 546 23.86 -24.12 5.18
N LEU A 547 23.48 -23.42 4.10
CA LEU A 547 24.13 -23.52 2.80
C LEU A 547 25.61 -23.09 2.82
N LEU A 548 25.91 -21.97 3.50
CA LEU A 548 27.28 -21.48 3.62
C LEU A 548 28.14 -22.41 4.47
N SER A 549 27.60 -22.96 5.57
CA SER A 549 28.36 -23.90 6.40
C SER A 549 28.85 -25.11 5.60
N GLU A 550 28.00 -25.66 4.73
CA GLU A 550 28.38 -26.76 3.83
C GLU A 550 29.50 -26.34 2.87
N ALA A 551 29.39 -25.15 2.27
CA ALA A 551 30.43 -24.63 1.39
C ALA A 551 31.77 -24.39 2.14
N PHE A 552 31.72 -23.94 3.40
CA PHE A 552 32.89 -23.64 4.22
C PHE A 552 33.51 -24.85 4.92
N ASN A 553 32.77 -25.95 5.07
CA ASN A 553 33.17 -27.12 5.85
C ASN A 553 34.55 -27.67 5.43
N HIS A 554 34.87 -27.60 4.14
CA HIS A 554 36.15 -28.09 3.61
C HIS A 554 37.32 -27.11 3.70
N SER A 555 37.08 -25.83 4.01
CA SER A 555 38.11 -24.77 3.97
C SER A 555 38.34 -24.08 5.31
N HIS A 556 37.29 -23.87 6.10
CA HIS A 556 37.33 -23.09 7.34
C HIS A 556 36.33 -23.66 8.35
N GLU A 557 36.71 -24.75 9.03
CA GLU A 557 35.82 -25.48 9.94
C GLU A 557 35.27 -24.59 11.07
N ASP A 558 36.10 -23.77 11.71
CA ASP A 558 35.66 -22.88 12.80
C ASP A 558 34.60 -21.86 12.33
N GLN A 559 34.73 -21.37 11.09
CA GLN A 559 33.77 -20.45 10.51
C GLN A 559 32.46 -21.17 10.17
N ALA A 560 32.54 -22.39 9.64
CA ALA A 560 31.37 -23.23 9.39
C ALA A 560 30.61 -23.54 10.68
N LEU A 561 31.31 -23.87 11.77
CA LEU A 561 30.72 -24.10 13.09
C LEU A 561 29.97 -22.87 13.60
N LYS A 562 30.59 -21.68 13.55
CA LYS A 562 29.92 -20.42 13.95
C LYS A 562 28.65 -20.15 13.14
N MET A 563 28.66 -20.44 11.83
CA MET A 563 27.47 -20.33 10.99
C MET A 563 26.39 -21.33 11.41
N ILE A 564 26.76 -22.59 11.68
CA ILE A 564 25.85 -23.63 12.17
C ILE A 564 25.21 -23.22 13.50
N GLU A 565 25.99 -22.75 14.47
CA GLU A 565 25.48 -22.32 15.78
C GLU A 565 24.54 -21.13 15.66
N THR A 566 24.90 -20.13 14.85
CA THR A 566 24.07 -18.94 14.61
C THR A 566 22.76 -19.33 13.90
N GLY A 567 22.85 -20.15 12.85
CA GLY A 567 21.70 -20.66 12.12
C GLY A 567 20.77 -21.50 13.00
N TYR A 568 21.35 -22.35 13.87
CA TYR A 568 20.59 -23.15 14.83
C TYR A 568 19.85 -22.28 15.85
N ALA A 569 20.50 -21.24 16.37
CA ALA A 569 19.87 -20.29 17.29
C ALA A 569 18.69 -19.55 16.65
N LEU A 570 18.79 -19.18 15.37
CA LEU A 570 17.69 -18.58 14.62
C LEU A 570 16.58 -19.60 14.36
N ALA A 571 16.90 -20.79 13.86
CA ALA A 571 15.94 -21.83 13.50
C ALA A 571 15.10 -22.31 14.71
N ARG A 572 15.67 -22.34 15.92
CA ARG A 572 14.92 -22.68 17.16
C ARG A 572 13.90 -21.62 17.56
N LYS A 573 14.12 -20.37 17.17
CA LYS A 573 13.19 -19.25 17.43
C LYS A 573 12.10 -19.13 16.37
N MET A 574 12.16 -19.90 15.29
CA MET A 574 11.10 -19.97 14.28
C MET A 574 10.02 -20.97 14.71
N GLY A 575 8.81 -20.86 14.19
CA GLY A 575 7.77 -21.88 14.40
C GLY A 575 6.91 -21.72 15.66
N LYS A 576 5.82 -22.51 15.70
CA LYS A 576 4.78 -22.43 16.74
C LYS A 576 5.37 -22.69 18.12
N VAL A 577 5.09 -21.78 19.05
CA VAL A 577 5.32 -22.01 20.48
C VAL A 577 4.10 -22.74 21.02
N ASP A 578 4.32 -23.93 21.56
CA ASP A 578 3.27 -24.62 22.29
C ASP A 578 3.04 -23.88 23.62
N GLN A 579 1.87 -23.27 23.78
CA GLN A 579 1.53 -22.48 24.95
C GLN A 579 1.50 -23.32 26.23
N ALA A 580 1.14 -24.61 26.13
CA ALA A 580 1.05 -25.50 27.29
C ALA A 580 2.43 -25.89 27.83
N SER A 581 3.39 -26.12 26.94
CA SER A 581 4.75 -26.52 27.33
C SER A 581 5.75 -25.37 27.35
N SER A 582 5.37 -24.19 26.84
CA SER A 582 6.26 -23.08 26.51
C SER A 582 7.44 -23.47 25.61
N LYS A 583 7.40 -24.66 24.97
CA LYS A 583 8.47 -25.14 24.11
C LYS A 583 8.21 -24.66 22.68
N SER A 584 9.16 -23.88 22.16
CA SER A 584 9.26 -23.61 20.73
C SER A 584 9.93 -24.81 20.05
N TYR A 585 9.25 -25.43 19.10
CA TYR A 585 9.80 -26.56 18.35
C TYR A 585 10.72 -26.11 17.20
N GLY A 586 10.79 -24.80 16.93
CA GLY A 586 11.65 -24.30 15.87
C GLY A 586 11.11 -24.60 14.47
N MET A 587 11.99 -24.49 13.47
CA MET A 587 11.83 -25.14 12.17
C MET A 587 12.46 -26.54 12.20
N PRO A 588 11.68 -27.63 12.29
CA PRO A 588 12.22 -28.96 12.59
C PRO A 588 13.27 -29.46 11.60
N PHE A 589 13.07 -29.19 10.30
CA PHE A 589 14.02 -29.60 9.25
C PHE A 589 15.37 -28.91 9.40
N LEU A 590 15.39 -27.59 9.64
CA LEU A 590 16.62 -26.84 9.83
C LEU A 590 17.30 -27.21 11.15
N ASN A 591 16.52 -27.35 12.22
CA ASN A 591 17.06 -27.78 13.51
C ASN A 591 17.68 -29.18 13.45
N LEU A 592 17.08 -30.10 12.70
CA LEU A 592 17.65 -31.43 12.48
C LEU A 592 18.94 -31.36 11.68
N PHE A 593 18.98 -30.54 10.61
CA PHE A 593 20.20 -30.33 9.82
C PHE A 593 21.34 -29.81 10.71
N TYR A 594 21.13 -28.67 11.38
CA TYR A 594 22.15 -28.09 12.26
C TYR A 594 22.54 -29.02 13.39
N GLY A 595 21.56 -29.67 14.00
CA GLY A 595 21.80 -30.60 15.09
C GLY A 595 22.63 -31.80 14.69
N LYS A 596 22.53 -32.28 13.44
CA LYS A 596 23.42 -33.31 12.89
C LYS A 596 24.82 -32.78 12.69
N CYS A 597 24.99 -31.60 12.08
CA CYS A 597 26.31 -31.00 11.90
C CYS A 597 27.03 -30.74 13.24
N ILE A 598 26.30 -30.29 14.27
CA ILE A 598 26.82 -30.09 15.63
C ILE A 598 27.23 -31.44 16.25
N ALA A 599 26.39 -32.47 16.13
CA ALA A 599 26.71 -33.81 16.62
C ALA A 599 27.97 -34.37 15.95
N ASP A 600 28.12 -34.20 14.64
CA ASP A 600 29.32 -34.62 13.91
C ASP A 600 30.57 -33.88 14.39
N HIS A 601 30.45 -32.59 14.72
CA HIS A 601 31.54 -31.83 15.32
C HIS A 601 31.90 -32.34 16.73
N TYR A 602 30.91 -32.58 17.61
CA TYR A 602 31.16 -33.14 18.95
C TYR A 602 31.79 -34.53 18.90
N LYS A 603 31.35 -35.36 17.95
CA LYS A 603 31.92 -36.68 17.72
C LYS A 603 33.39 -36.61 17.31
N ARG A 604 33.74 -35.69 16.40
CA ARG A 604 35.14 -35.49 15.96
C ARG A 604 36.05 -34.97 17.08
N ASN A 605 35.52 -34.21 18.03
CA ASN A 605 36.27 -33.62 19.14
C ASN A 605 36.20 -34.41 20.46
N GLY A 606 35.59 -35.60 20.47
CA GLY A 606 35.51 -36.45 21.67
C GLY A 606 34.58 -35.91 22.79
N MET A 607 33.65 -35.02 22.46
CA MET A 607 32.71 -34.40 23.41
C MET A 607 31.47 -35.27 23.64
N GLN A 608 31.64 -36.43 24.29
CA GLN A 608 30.59 -37.47 24.38
C GLN A 608 29.33 -37.01 25.15
N SER A 609 29.49 -36.19 26.19
CA SER A 609 28.39 -35.67 27.00
C SER A 609 27.44 -34.79 26.16
N GLU A 610 28.01 -33.86 25.40
CA GLU A 610 27.31 -32.92 24.53
C GLU A 610 26.71 -33.64 23.32
N LEU A 611 27.44 -34.62 22.78
CA LEU A 611 26.96 -35.50 21.71
C LEU A 611 25.67 -36.21 22.12
N ASN A 612 25.64 -36.89 23.27
CA ASN A 612 24.46 -37.61 23.75
C ASN A 612 23.24 -36.67 23.92
N LYS A 613 23.47 -35.44 24.41
CA LYS A 613 22.41 -34.43 24.53
C LYS A 613 21.88 -34.00 23.16
N GLN A 614 22.77 -33.76 22.20
CA GLN A 614 22.40 -33.33 20.86
C GLN A 614 21.71 -34.45 20.07
N GLU A 615 22.13 -35.71 20.22
CA GLU A 615 21.48 -36.87 19.60
C GLU A 615 20.04 -37.05 20.08
N SER A 616 19.78 -36.84 21.39
CA SER A 616 18.42 -36.85 21.95
C SER A 616 17.54 -35.77 21.30
N LEU A 617 18.07 -34.56 21.11
CA LEU A 617 17.38 -33.49 20.39
C LEU A 617 17.16 -33.85 18.90
N ASN A 618 18.15 -34.46 18.25
CA ASN A 618 18.05 -34.88 16.85
C ASN A 618 16.98 -35.97 16.66
N GLN A 619 16.88 -36.92 17.58
CA GLN A 619 15.80 -37.93 17.58
C GLN A 619 14.43 -37.26 17.73
N PHE A 620 14.32 -36.27 18.61
CA PHE A 620 13.11 -35.48 18.76
C PHE A 620 12.73 -34.74 17.45
N TYR A 621 13.66 -34.02 16.83
CA TYR A 621 13.40 -33.34 15.56
C TYR A 621 13.10 -34.33 14.41
N THR A 622 13.74 -35.50 14.40
CA THR A 622 13.43 -36.57 13.43
C THR A 622 11.97 -37.03 13.56
N LYS A 623 11.48 -37.25 14.79
CA LYS A 623 10.06 -37.56 15.02
C LYS A 623 9.15 -36.45 14.51
N CYS A 624 9.52 -35.19 14.71
CA CYS A 624 8.76 -34.04 14.21
C CYS A 624 8.74 -34.00 12.68
N CYS A 625 9.88 -34.17 12.01
CA CYS A 625 9.98 -34.21 10.55
C CYS A 625 9.15 -35.37 9.97
N ASN A 626 9.23 -36.55 10.59
CA ASN A 626 8.45 -37.72 10.16
C ASN A 626 6.95 -37.48 10.31
N ARG A 627 6.51 -36.85 11.41
CA ARG A 627 5.11 -36.46 11.60
C ARG A 627 4.65 -35.47 10.53
N ILE A 628 5.49 -34.50 10.16
CA ILE A 628 5.18 -33.55 9.09
C ILE A 628 5.10 -34.25 7.73
N ALA A 629 5.99 -35.21 7.47
CA ALA A 629 5.99 -35.97 6.22
C ALA A 629 4.81 -36.98 6.15
N SER A 630 4.43 -37.60 7.26
CA SER A 630 3.33 -38.57 7.33
C SER A 630 1.96 -37.90 7.35
N ASN A 631 1.86 -36.74 8.01
CA ASN A 631 0.64 -35.94 8.06
C ASN A 631 0.58 -34.96 6.88
N GLY A 632 0.99 -35.38 5.68
CA GLY A 632 0.55 -34.68 4.47
C GLY A 632 -0.95 -34.46 4.63
N PHE A 633 -1.34 -33.20 4.82
CA PHE A 633 -2.54 -32.78 5.56
C PHE A 633 -3.70 -33.73 5.23
N ASP A 634 -4.24 -34.44 6.22
CA ASP A 634 -5.31 -35.41 6.01
C ASP A 634 -6.57 -34.65 5.55
N LYS A 635 -6.65 -34.39 4.24
CA LYS A 635 -7.73 -33.65 3.57
C LYS A 635 -9.10 -34.33 3.74
N SER A 636 -9.13 -35.53 4.31
CA SER A 636 -10.36 -36.29 4.54
C SER A 636 -11.24 -35.75 5.69
N ILE A 637 -10.74 -34.81 6.51
CA ILE A 637 -11.48 -34.32 7.69
C ILE A 637 -12.31 -33.05 7.44
N GLU A 638 -12.09 -32.27 6.37
CA GLU A 638 -12.78 -30.96 6.20
C GLU A 638 -13.42 -30.70 4.83
N MET A 639 -13.50 -31.68 3.91
CA MET A 639 -14.36 -31.58 2.71
C MET A 639 -15.77 -32.16 2.95
N LYS A 640 -16.38 -31.79 4.08
CA LYS A 640 -17.83 -31.79 4.32
C LYS A 640 -18.21 -30.41 4.79
#